data_AF-A0A5N6GTU3-F1
#
_entry.id   AF-A0A5N6GTU3-F1
#
_cell.length_a   1.000
_cell.length_b   1.000
_cell.length_c   1.000
_cell.angle_alpha   90.00
_cell.angle_beta   90.00
_cell.angle_gamma   90.00
#
_symmetry.space_group_name_H-M   'P 1'
#
loop_
_entity.id
_entity.type
_entity.pdbx_description
1 polymer ?
#
loop_
_entity_poly.entity_id
_entity_poly.type
_entity_poly.pdbx_seq_one_letter_code
_entity_poly.pdbx_strand_id
1 'polypeptide(L)'
;MSSESSNATPTTPAQAAKDARSRIELLRRLSLRETPKVLEADLRQQHPGLRLSGRIISAAFCIPYKVYYRRESSWELKPRPGTSALFDSLAYLGSEETNWSHTLVGWTGEVEPVPEDTVPLQQIPINTSAKLPAATNGTAKPLNKAAAPVPVDANQRPPSHPLLDGFTVSQDDRSRLDAQLSSGRYGKIAPVWLSAETEIPEDTIFLEDQGRWRRYAERELYPLLHYKQHGPTDGRSERNWWADYVRMNRLFADRILKEYQEGDIVWIHDYHLFLLPSMLRQRIPNIYIGFFLHAPFPSSEFMRCLAKRKEVLTGVLGANMIGFQTFSYSRHFSSCCTRVLGFDSNSAGVDAYGAHVAVDVFPIGIDAKAIQNIAFGASEIENAVTGIRKLYAGKKIIVGRDRLDSVRGVAQKLQSFEVFLERYPEWRDKVVLIQVTSPTSVEEEKEENKIASQISNLVSTINGRFGSLSFSPVKYYPQYLSQHEYFALLRVADVGLITTVRDGMNTTSLEYIICQQQSHGPLILSEFSGTAGTLSSAIHINPWDTAGVAGAINQALTMSPESKKASHQKLYKHVTTNTVSAWSTQYLSRLLTNLSSFDQSVATPALDRAKLLKQYRKARKRLFMFDYDGTLTPIVKDPQAAIPSDRVLRTIKTLAADSRNAVWIISGRDQAFLDEWMGHIPELGLSAEHGCFIRKPRSDDWENLAERSNMGWQKEVMEIFQHYTERTQGSFIERKRVALTWHYRRADPEYGAFQARECRKHLEETVGKRWDVEVMAGKANLEVRPTFVNKGFIASRLVNEYGTGPGQAPEFIFCSGDDFTDEDMFRALQKFDLPQDHVYSVTVGASSKQTSASWHLLEPADVIETVTMLNSSSTQDY
;
A
#
# COMPACT_ATOMS: atom_id res chain seq x y z
N MET A 1 -48.81 1.27 24.15
CA MET A 1 -48.57 0.14 23.24
C MET A 1 -47.39 0.50 22.35
N SER A 2 -46.20 0.18 22.84
CA SER A 2 -44.90 0.40 22.22
C SER A 2 -44.54 -0.83 21.39
N SER A 3 -44.40 -0.68 20.08
CA SER A 3 -43.91 -1.74 19.19
C SER A 3 -42.39 -1.72 19.15
N GLU A 4 -41.77 -2.73 19.77
CA GLU A 4 -40.37 -3.07 19.66
C GLU A 4 -39.99 -3.36 18.19
N SER A 5 -39.12 -2.55 17.59
CA SER A 5 -38.44 -2.90 16.35
C SER A 5 -37.18 -3.70 16.67
N SER A 6 -37.14 -4.95 16.22
CA SER A 6 -36.07 -5.92 16.46
C SER A 6 -34.69 -5.44 15.96
N ASN A 7 -33.76 -5.19 16.89
CA ASN A 7 -32.32 -5.10 16.64
C ASN A 7 -31.73 -6.50 16.39
N ALA A 8 -32.13 -7.16 15.31
CA ALA A 8 -31.49 -8.41 14.89
C ALA A 8 -30.30 -8.10 13.97
N THR A 9 -29.10 -8.58 14.33
CA THR A 9 -27.91 -8.51 13.49
C THR A 9 -28.15 -9.32 12.20
N PRO A 10 -27.94 -8.74 11.00
CA PRO A 10 -28.20 -9.45 9.74
C PRO A 10 -27.24 -10.62 9.56
N THR A 11 -27.79 -11.81 9.27
CA THR A 11 -26.99 -13.06 9.19
C THR A 11 -26.44 -13.32 7.79
N THR A 12 -26.98 -12.68 6.75
CA THR A 12 -26.55 -12.80 5.34
C THR A 12 -26.35 -11.43 4.67
N PRO A 13 -25.46 -11.30 3.66
CA PRO A 13 -25.26 -10.06 2.91
C PRO A 13 -26.55 -9.55 2.25
N ALA A 14 -27.40 -10.45 1.76
CA ALA A 14 -28.69 -10.13 1.17
C ALA A 14 -29.68 -9.50 2.18
N GLN A 15 -29.67 -9.94 3.44
CA GLN A 15 -30.47 -9.33 4.51
C GLN A 15 -29.92 -7.99 4.97
N ALA A 16 -28.59 -7.83 5.05
CA ALA A 16 -27.96 -6.56 5.36
C ALA A 16 -28.27 -5.48 4.29
N ALA A 17 -28.38 -5.90 3.03
CA ALA A 17 -28.73 -5.03 1.89
C ALA A 17 -30.21 -4.64 1.83
N LYS A 18 -31.12 -5.50 2.33
CA LYS A 18 -32.57 -5.35 2.12
C LYS A 18 -33.18 -4.10 2.76
N ASP A 19 -32.64 -3.64 3.89
CA ASP A 19 -33.18 -2.54 4.69
C ASP A 19 -32.20 -1.37 4.88
N ALA A 20 -31.11 -1.30 4.11
CA ALA A 20 -30.14 -0.22 4.20
C ALA A 20 -30.64 1.02 3.45
N ARG A 21 -30.80 2.15 4.14
CA ARG A 21 -31.29 3.41 3.55
C ARG A 21 -30.19 4.26 2.92
N SER A 22 -28.92 3.89 3.13
CA SER A 22 -27.76 4.57 2.53
C SER A 22 -26.56 3.62 2.37
N ARG A 23 -25.65 3.96 1.45
CA ARG A 23 -24.40 3.20 1.21
C ARG A 23 -23.51 3.12 2.46
N ILE A 24 -23.45 4.18 3.25
CA ILE A 24 -22.70 4.25 4.51
C ILE A 24 -23.33 3.32 5.56
N GLU A 25 -24.66 3.28 5.63
CA GLU A 25 -25.38 2.39 6.54
C GLU A 25 -25.21 0.91 6.15
N LEU A 26 -25.21 0.60 4.86
CA LEU A 26 -24.92 -0.75 4.37
C LEU A 26 -23.51 -1.20 4.77
N LEU A 27 -22.49 -0.37 4.52
CA LEU A 27 -21.10 -0.66 4.88
C LEU A 27 -20.90 -0.84 6.39
N ARG A 28 -21.57 0.00 7.21
CA ARG A 28 -21.57 -0.11 8.67
C ARG A 28 -22.26 -1.39 9.16
N ARG A 29 -23.39 -1.78 8.54
CA ARG A 29 -24.11 -3.02 8.89
C ARG A 29 -23.31 -4.26 8.50
N LEU A 30 -22.58 -4.21 7.38
CA LEU A 30 -21.67 -5.27 6.96
C LEU A 30 -20.42 -5.37 7.85
N SER A 31 -19.93 -4.25 8.40
CA SER A 31 -18.76 -4.24 9.31
C SER A 31 -19.05 -4.74 10.73
N LEU A 32 -20.33 -4.82 11.13
CA LEU A 32 -20.77 -5.25 12.47
C LEU A 32 -21.09 -6.75 12.56
N ARG A 33 -20.79 -7.54 11.51
CA ARG A 33 -21.08 -8.97 11.47
C ARG A 33 -20.12 -9.75 12.38
N GLU A 34 -20.65 -10.50 13.35
CA GLU A 34 -19.89 -11.59 13.98
C GLU A 34 -19.73 -12.74 12.98
N THR A 35 -18.50 -13.25 12.84
CA THR A 35 -18.15 -14.32 11.91
C THR A 35 -18.91 -15.61 12.25
N PRO A 36 -19.79 -16.13 11.38
CA PRO A 36 -20.40 -17.43 11.61
C PRO A 36 -19.35 -18.53 11.42
N LYS A 37 -19.24 -19.43 12.39
CA LYS A 37 -18.58 -20.74 12.22
C LYS A 37 -19.49 -21.62 11.36
N VAL A 38 -19.33 -21.58 10.04
CA VAL A 38 -19.95 -22.56 9.13
C VAL A 38 -18.89 -22.99 8.12
N LEU A 39 -18.77 -24.32 7.92
CA LEU A 39 -18.01 -24.94 6.84
C LEU A 39 -18.24 -24.18 5.52
N GLU A 40 -17.15 -23.80 4.86
CA GLU A 40 -17.11 -22.85 3.75
C GLU A 40 -18.10 -23.20 2.63
N ALA A 41 -19.21 -22.45 2.56
CA ALA A 41 -19.93 -22.30 1.30
C ALA A 41 -18.95 -21.64 0.30
N ASP A 42 -18.75 -22.26 -0.85
CA ASP A 42 -17.80 -21.82 -1.88
C ASP A 42 -17.92 -20.30 -2.10
N LEU A 43 -16.86 -19.55 -1.75
CA LEU A 43 -16.84 -18.09 -1.85
C LEU A 43 -17.17 -17.61 -3.27
N ARG A 44 -16.93 -18.44 -4.29
CA ARG A 44 -17.31 -18.18 -5.68
C ARG A 44 -18.82 -18.15 -5.88
N GLN A 45 -19.54 -19.08 -5.24
CA GLN A 45 -21.01 -19.16 -5.33
C GLN A 45 -21.69 -17.99 -4.62
N GLN A 46 -21.02 -17.35 -3.66
CA GLN A 46 -21.54 -16.19 -2.95
C GLN A 46 -21.48 -14.89 -3.80
N HIS A 47 -20.67 -14.86 -4.87
CA HIS A 47 -20.49 -13.70 -5.73
C HIS A 47 -20.61 -14.05 -7.23
N PRO A 48 -21.79 -14.50 -7.72
CA PRO A 48 -21.96 -14.96 -9.10
C PRO A 48 -21.75 -13.87 -10.16
N GLY A 49 -21.82 -12.58 -9.78
CA GLY A 49 -21.51 -11.46 -10.67
C GLY A 49 -20.02 -11.29 -10.97
N LEU A 50 -19.13 -11.85 -10.13
CA LEU A 50 -17.70 -11.87 -10.37
C LEU A 50 -17.36 -13.09 -11.23
N ARG A 51 -16.83 -12.87 -12.43
CA ARG A 51 -16.34 -13.93 -13.34
C ARG A 51 -15.05 -14.56 -12.82
N LEU A 52 -15.08 -15.18 -11.63
CA LEU A 52 -13.90 -15.73 -10.98
C LEU A 52 -13.48 -17.04 -11.65
N SER A 53 -12.19 -17.18 -11.95
CA SER A 53 -11.62 -18.41 -12.51
C SER A 53 -11.51 -19.54 -11.47
N GLY A 54 -11.50 -19.20 -10.18
CA GLY A 54 -11.19 -20.12 -9.09
C GLY A 54 -9.68 -20.30 -8.85
N ARG A 55 -8.85 -19.40 -9.40
CA ARG A 55 -7.39 -19.42 -9.20
C ARG A 55 -6.87 -18.14 -8.54
N ILE A 56 -5.90 -18.32 -7.64
CA ILE A 56 -5.18 -17.26 -6.93
C ILE A 56 -3.71 -17.31 -7.34
N ILE A 57 -3.19 -16.17 -7.77
CA ILE A 57 -1.78 -15.96 -8.06
C ILE A 57 -1.20 -15.08 -6.95
N SER A 58 -0.44 -15.66 -6.04
CA SER A 58 0.24 -14.90 -4.99
C SER A 58 1.63 -14.47 -5.45
N ALA A 59 2.01 -13.23 -5.21
CA ALA A 59 3.32 -12.68 -5.53
C ALA A 59 4.06 -12.29 -4.25
N ALA A 60 5.17 -12.96 -3.96
CA ALA A 60 6.04 -12.68 -2.83
C ALA A 60 7.48 -12.44 -3.31
N PHE A 61 8.29 -11.70 -2.55
CA PHE A 61 9.64 -11.35 -3.01
C PHE A 61 10.50 -12.57 -3.33
N CYS A 62 10.56 -13.57 -2.46
CA CYS A 62 11.30 -14.81 -2.72
C CYS A 62 10.38 -16.03 -2.67
N ILE A 63 10.77 -17.09 -3.39
CA ILE A 63 10.22 -18.44 -3.20
C ILE A 63 10.62 -18.99 -1.81
N PRO A 64 9.87 -19.99 -1.27
CA PRO A 64 10.12 -20.55 0.07
C PRO A 64 11.42 -21.37 0.19
N TYR A 65 12.17 -21.50 -0.90
CA TYR A 65 13.41 -22.26 -0.96
C TYR A 65 14.62 -21.35 -1.21
N LYS A 66 15.77 -21.76 -0.66
CA LYS A 66 17.09 -21.40 -1.17
C LYS A 66 17.46 -22.40 -2.28
N VAL A 67 18.01 -21.88 -3.36
CA VAL A 67 18.31 -22.64 -4.57
C VAL A 67 19.81 -22.80 -4.69
N TYR A 68 20.28 -24.04 -4.78
CA TYR A 68 21.69 -24.36 -5.01
C TYR A 68 21.89 -24.92 -6.41
N TYR A 69 22.84 -24.35 -7.14
CA TYR A 69 23.10 -24.70 -8.54
C TYR A 69 24.23 -25.71 -8.66
N ARG A 70 23.97 -26.74 -9.47
CA ARG A 70 24.98 -27.65 -10.02
C ARG A 70 24.69 -27.80 -11.51
N ARG A 71 25.67 -27.49 -12.35
CA ARG A 71 25.53 -27.53 -13.81
C ARG A 71 25.10 -28.92 -14.27
N GLU A 72 24.13 -28.97 -15.18
CA GLU A 72 23.61 -30.21 -15.80
C GLU A 72 23.02 -31.23 -14.80
N SER A 73 22.70 -30.79 -13.58
CA SER A 73 22.10 -31.61 -12.53
C SER A 73 20.73 -31.07 -12.11
N SER A 74 20.05 -31.80 -11.23
CA SER A 74 18.85 -31.31 -10.56
C SER A 74 19.22 -30.23 -9.53
N TRP A 75 18.35 -29.24 -9.36
CA TRP A 75 18.58 -28.20 -8.37
C TRP A 75 18.38 -28.75 -6.96
N GLU A 76 19.26 -28.36 -6.04
CA GLU A 76 19.10 -28.66 -4.62
C GLU A 76 18.31 -27.52 -3.96
N LEU A 77 17.20 -27.86 -3.32
CA LEU A 77 16.28 -26.93 -2.68
C LEU A 77 16.31 -27.11 -1.17
N LYS A 78 16.70 -26.06 -0.43
CA LYS A 78 16.61 -26.05 1.04
C LYS A 78 15.55 -25.07 1.52
N PRO A 79 14.75 -25.39 2.55
CA PRO A 79 13.81 -24.43 3.12
C PRO A 79 14.50 -23.14 3.54
N ARG A 80 13.90 -21.99 3.22
CA ARG A 80 14.41 -20.69 3.63
C ARG A 80 14.15 -20.48 5.14
N PRO A 81 15.18 -20.14 5.94
CA PRO A 81 15.00 -19.88 7.36
C PRO A 81 14.27 -18.54 7.60
N GLY A 82 13.48 -18.47 8.68
CA GLY A 82 12.96 -17.21 9.21
C GLY A 82 11.67 -16.67 8.57
N THR A 83 10.95 -17.48 7.80
CA THR A 83 9.71 -17.10 7.12
C THR A 83 8.63 -18.15 7.37
N SER A 84 7.84 -18.02 8.45
CA SER A 84 6.76 -18.98 8.77
C SER A 84 5.40 -18.46 8.28
N ALA A 85 4.85 -17.41 8.89
CA ALA A 85 3.43 -17.06 8.71
C ALA A 85 2.98 -16.79 7.25
N LEU A 86 3.74 -16.03 6.46
CA LEU A 86 3.37 -15.79 5.05
C LEU A 86 3.39 -17.09 4.25
N PHE A 87 4.46 -17.88 4.34
CA PHE A 87 4.55 -19.12 3.59
C PHE A 87 3.56 -20.18 4.10
N ASP A 88 3.21 -20.18 5.39
CA ASP A 88 2.13 -21.01 5.92
C ASP A 88 0.77 -20.64 5.32
N SER A 89 0.50 -19.34 5.07
CA SER A 89 -0.69 -18.91 4.32
C SER A 89 -0.67 -19.42 2.89
N LEU A 90 0.46 -19.27 2.20
CA LEU A 90 0.61 -19.74 0.83
C LEU A 90 0.52 -21.27 0.72
N ALA A 91 0.97 -21.99 1.75
CA ALA A 91 0.79 -23.43 1.86
C ALA A 91 -0.68 -23.81 2.09
N TYR A 92 -1.40 -23.05 2.92
CA TYR A 92 -2.84 -23.24 3.11
C TYR A 92 -3.61 -23.04 1.80
N LEU A 93 -3.32 -21.96 1.06
CA LEU A 93 -3.93 -21.72 -0.26
C LEU A 93 -3.59 -22.81 -1.30
N GLY A 94 -2.39 -23.40 -1.20
CA GLY A 94 -1.98 -24.52 -2.05
C GLY A 94 -2.49 -25.90 -1.62
N SER A 95 -3.20 -25.99 -0.48
CA SER A 95 -3.68 -27.24 0.09
C SER A 95 -5.07 -27.62 -0.41
N GLU A 96 -5.42 -28.89 -0.26
CA GLU A 96 -6.77 -29.42 -0.55
C GLU A 96 -7.85 -28.90 0.43
N GLU A 97 -7.46 -28.20 1.50
CA GLU A 97 -8.41 -27.56 2.42
C GLU A 97 -9.13 -26.35 1.79
N THR A 98 -8.65 -25.88 0.64
CA THR A 98 -9.27 -24.76 -0.09
C THR A 98 -9.73 -25.21 -1.47
N ASN A 99 -10.81 -24.59 -1.98
CA ASN A 99 -11.30 -24.82 -3.34
C ASN A 99 -10.56 -23.98 -4.40
N TRP A 100 -9.45 -23.34 -4.03
CA TRP A 100 -8.67 -22.47 -4.92
C TRP A 100 -7.52 -23.24 -5.56
N SER A 101 -7.30 -23.02 -6.85
CA SER A 101 -6.01 -23.36 -7.47
C SER A 101 -5.01 -22.26 -7.13
N HIS A 102 -3.87 -22.60 -6.54
CA HIS A 102 -2.88 -21.60 -6.13
C HIS A 102 -1.59 -21.68 -6.97
N THR A 103 -1.11 -20.51 -7.38
CA THR A 103 0.20 -20.32 -8.01
C THR A 103 0.99 -19.26 -7.27
N LEU A 104 2.21 -19.57 -6.85
CA LEU A 104 3.13 -18.62 -6.22
C LEU A 104 4.15 -18.10 -7.24
N VAL A 105 4.20 -16.79 -7.45
CA VAL A 105 5.26 -16.12 -8.22
C VAL A 105 6.26 -15.48 -7.25
N GLY A 106 7.54 -15.80 -7.40
CA GLY A 106 8.59 -15.24 -6.54
C GLY A 106 9.98 -15.37 -7.12
N TRP A 107 10.91 -14.49 -6.72
CA TRP A 107 12.31 -14.60 -7.14
C TRP A 107 12.97 -15.83 -6.49
N THR A 108 13.90 -16.47 -7.20
CA THR A 108 14.67 -17.62 -6.71
C THR A 108 15.48 -17.31 -5.44
N GLY A 109 15.74 -16.03 -5.19
CA GLY A 109 16.79 -15.61 -4.27
C GLY A 109 18.16 -15.75 -4.91
N GLU A 110 19.17 -15.44 -4.13
CA GLU A 110 20.56 -15.69 -4.48
C GLU A 110 20.76 -17.18 -4.71
N VAL A 111 21.19 -17.52 -5.92
CA VAL A 111 21.58 -18.87 -6.27
C VAL A 111 23.02 -19.09 -5.82
N GLU A 112 23.23 -20.06 -4.93
CA GLU A 112 24.53 -20.43 -4.39
C GLU A 112 25.08 -21.65 -5.18
N PRO A 113 26.32 -21.64 -5.70
CA PRO A 113 26.90 -22.83 -6.32
C PRO A 113 27.14 -23.92 -5.28
N VAL A 114 26.83 -25.19 -5.60
CA VAL A 114 27.16 -26.32 -4.73
C VAL A 114 28.69 -26.47 -4.72
N PRO A 115 29.37 -26.44 -3.55
CA PRO A 115 30.79 -26.72 -3.48
C PRO A 115 31.07 -28.12 -4.06
N GLU A 116 31.99 -28.24 -5.02
CA GLU A 116 32.51 -29.56 -5.40
C GLU A 116 33.15 -30.20 -4.16
N ASP A 117 32.85 -31.47 -3.90
CA ASP A 117 33.42 -32.22 -2.78
C ASP A 117 34.94 -32.05 -2.82
N THR A 118 35.50 -31.31 -1.86
CA THR A 118 36.93 -31.31 -1.64
C THR A 118 37.34 -32.74 -1.35
N VAL A 119 38.07 -33.34 -2.29
CA VAL A 119 38.71 -34.66 -2.16
C VAL A 119 39.25 -34.79 -0.74
N PRO A 120 38.90 -35.84 0.03
CA PRO A 120 39.47 -36.03 1.34
C PRO A 120 40.99 -36.05 1.20
N LEU A 121 41.70 -35.23 1.97
CA LEU A 121 43.16 -35.27 2.07
C LEU A 121 43.60 -36.75 2.14
N GLN A 122 44.26 -37.22 1.08
CA GLN A 122 44.81 -38.57 1.03
C GLN A 122 45.65 -38.79 2.29
N GLN A 123 45.34 -39.85 3.02
CA GLN A 123 46.18 -40.34 4.11
C GLN A 123 47.56 -40.66 3.52
N ILE A 124 48.56 -39.87 3.87
CA ILE A 124 49.96 -40.16 3.54
C ILE A 124 50.37 -41.39 4.38
N PRO A 125 50.86 -42.48 3.76
CA PRO A 125 51.35 -43.64 4.50
C PRO A 125 52.61 -43.28 5.29
N ILE A 126 52.60 -43.55 6.59
CA ILE A 126 53.78 -43.45 7.45
C ILE A 126 54.66 -44.67 7.16
N ASN A 127 55.62 -44.51 6.24
CA ASN A 127 56.96 -45.11 6.28
C ASN A 127 57.68 -44.93 4.94
N THR A 128 58.68 -44.05 4.89
CA THR A 128 60.06 -44.33 4.43
C THR A 128 60.83 -43.02 4.30
N SER A 129 62.08 -43.07 4.75
CA SER A 129 63.08 -42.00 4.71
C SER A 129 63.47 -41.61 3.28
N ALA A 130 63.07 -40.42 2.81
CA ALA A 130 63.70 -39.75 1.67
C ALA A 130 63.41 -38.24 1.68
N LYS A 131 64.39 -37.47 1.19
CA LYS A 131 64.58 -36.01 1.27
C LYS A 131 63.33 -35.15 0.95
N LEU A 132 63.10 -34.13 1.79
CA LEU A 132 62.19 -33.00 1.55
C LEU A 132 62.65 -32.14 0.34
N PRO A 133 61.75 -31.78 -0.59
CA PRO A 133 61.91 -30.61 -1.44
C PRO A 133 61.46 -29.33 -0.70
N ALA A 134 62.12 -28.23 -1.02
CA ALA A 134 61.95 -26.92 -0.38
C ALA A 134 60.57 -26.28 -0.61
N ALA A 135 60.22 -25.44 0.36
CA ALA A 135 59.00 -24.68 0.58
C ALA A 135 58.29 -24.08 -0.66
N THR A 136 56.96 -24.26 -0.69
CA THR A 136 56.01 -23.30 -1.28
C THR A 136 55.02 -22.87 -0.21
N ASN A 137 54.94 -21.56 0.01
CA ASN A 137 54.17 -20.87 1.05
C ASN A 137 52.71 -21.33 1.18
N GLY A 138 52.42 -22.10 2.23
CA GLY A 138 51.07 -22.38 2.69
C GLY A 138 50.79 -21.61 3.98
N THR A 139 50.07 -20.49 3.89
CA THR A 139 49.49 -19.82 5.06
C THR A 139 48.26 -20.58 5.52
N ALA A 140 48.36 -21.31 6.62
CA ALA A 140 47.20 -21.85 7.32
C ALA A 140 46.28 -20.71 7.79
N LYS A 141 44.96 -20.84 7.58
CA LYS A 141 43.96 -19.86 8.04
C LYS A 141 43.87 -19.89 9.58
N PRO A 142 43.98 -18.75 10.28
CA PRO A 142 43.76 -18.71 11.73
C PRO A 142 42.25 -18.75 12.05
N LEU A 143 41.90 -19.42 13.15
CA LEU A 143 40.51 -19.58 13.64
C LEU A 143 39.86 -18.27 14.14
N ASN A 144 40.60 -17.16 14.23
CA ASN A 144 40.10 -15.88 14.72
C ASN A 144 40.78 -14.69 14.01
N LYS A 145 39.99 -13.74 13.48
CA LYS A 145 40.49 -12.53 12.77
C LYS A 145 41.32 -11.60 13.67
N ALA A 146 41.12 -11.63 14.98
CA ALA A 146 41.90 -10.83 15.94
C ALA A 146 43.34 -11.35 16.17
N ALA A 147 43.66 -12.57 15.70
CA ALA A 147 44.99 -13.17 15.78
C ALA A 147 45.73 -13.16 14.44
N ALA A 148 45.21 -12.48 13.41
CA ALA A 148 45.91 -12.34 12.15
C ALA A 148 47.15 -11.44 12.33
N PRO A 149 48.34 -11.87 11.87
CA PRO A 149 49.54 -11.05 11.98
C PRO A 149 49.38 -9.76 11.16
N VAL A 150 49.78 -8.63 11.75
CA VAL A 150 49.77 -7.32 11.09
C VAL A 150 50.78 -7.34 9.93
N PRO A 151 50.37 -7.03 8.67
CA PRO A 151 51.30 -7.02 7.55
C PRO A 151 52.35 -5.92 7.73
N VAL A 152 53.63 -6.28 7.64
CA VAL A 152 54.78 -5.37 7.83
C VAL A 152 55.14 -4.63 6.54
N ASP A 153 54.38 -4.82 5.46
CA ASP A 153 54.70 -4.28 4.14
C ASP A 153 53.62 -3.32 3.64
N ALA A 154 53.95 -2.02 3.58
CA ALA A 154 53.00 -0.94 3.29
C ALA A 154 52.44 -0.96 1.85
N ASN A 155 52.91 -1.86 0.99
CA ASN A 155 52.48 -2.01 -0.40
C ASN A 155 51.62 -3.25 -0.68
N GLN A 156 51.37 -4.12 0.30
CA GLN A 156 50.44 -5.25 0.12
C GLN A 156 49.00 -4.83 0.41
N ARG A 157 48.20 -4.65 -0.64
CA ARG A 157 46.75 -4.56 -0.52
C ARG A 157 46.23 -5.85 0.15
N PRO A 158 45.38 -5.76 1.19
CA PRO A 158 44.77 -6.96 1.76
C PRO A 158 43.98 -7.69 0.67
N PRO A 159 43.92 -9.03 0.67
CA PRO A 159 43.15 -9.79 -0.30
C PRO A 159 41.70 -9.34 -0.20
N SER A 160 41.23 -8.64 -1.23
CA SER A 160 39.80 -8.45 -1.47
C SER A 160 39.17 -9.83 -1.56
N HIS A 161 38.04 -10.03 -0.87
CA HIS A 161 37.19 -11.21 -1.07
C HIS A 161 37.06 -11.47 -2.59
N PRO A 162 37.23 -12.73 -3.06
CA PRO A 162 36.96 -13.02 -4.45
C PRO A 162 35.50 -12.66 -4.69
N LEU A 163 35.25 -11.64 -5.52
CA LEU A 163 33.96 -11.47 -6.17
C LEU A 163 33.69 -12.83 -6.82
N LEU A 164 32.59 -13.49 -6.44
CA LEU A 164 32.13 -14.65 -7.19
C LEU A 164 31.96 -14.17 -8.63
N ASP A 165 32.83 -14.61 -9.54
CA ASP A 165 32.61 -14.42 -10.97
C ASP A 165 31.19 -14.93 -11.25
N GLY A 166 30.35 -14.06 -11.82
CA GLY A 166 28.97 -14.42 -12.14
C GLY A 166 28.92 -15.70 -12.98
N PHE A 167 27.81 -16.42 -12.94
CA PHE A 167 27.65 -17.66 -13.70
C PHE A 167 26.40 -17.64 -14.57
N THR A 168 26.45 -18.41 -15.65
CA THR A 168 25.35 -18.52 -16.62
C THR A 168 24.46 -19.71 -16.31
N VAL A 169 23.15 -19.51 -16.39
CA VAL A 169 22.15 -20.59 -16.29
C VAL A 169 21.44 -20.76 -17.63
N SER A 170 21.40 -21.99 -18.14
CA SER A 170 20.78 -22.31 -19.44
C SER A 170 19.25 -22.34 -19.37
N GLN A 171 18.56 -22.25 -20.52
CA GLN A 171 17.12 -22.47 -20.60
C GLN A 171 16.69 -23.87 -20.12
N ASP A 172 17.49 -24.90 -20.41
CA ASP A 172 17.21 -26.27 -19.95
C ASP A 172 17.31 -26.38 -18.42
N ASP A 173 18.32 -25.76 -17.81
CA ASP A 173 18.44 -25.68 -16.35
C ASP A 173 17.24 -24.97 -15.71
N ARG A 174 16.79 -23.85 -16.31
CA ARG A 174 15.61 -23.11 -15.83
C ARG A 174 14.34 -23.97 -15.94
N SER A 175 14.17 -24.66 -17.06
CA SER A 175 13.03 -25.55 -17.30
C SER A 175 13.01 -26.73 -16.32
N ARG A 176 14.19 -27.26 -15.94
CA ARG A 176 14.32 -28.27 -14.88
C ARG A 176 13.85 -27.73 -13.52
N LEU A 177 14.23 -26.50 -13.15
CA LEU A 177 13.75 -25.89 -11.91
C LEU A 177 12.23 -25.68 -11.94
N ASP A 178 11.70 -25.16 -13.04
CA ASP A 178 10.26 -24.97 -13.23
C ASP A 178 9.50 -26.29 -13.08
N ALA A 179 10.03 -27.39 -13.63
CA ALA A 179 9.45 -28.72 -13.47
C ALA A 179 9.47 -29.20 -12.01
N GLN A 180 10.59 -29.01 -11.29
CA GLN A 180 10.69 -29.35 -9.86
C GLN A 180 9.75 -28.52 -8.97
N LEU A 181 9.44 -27.28 -9.40
CA LEU A 181 8.59 -26.34 -8.68
C LEU A 181 7.12 -26.37 -9.12
N SER A 182 6.78 -27.22 -10.09
CA SER A 182 5.43 -27.28 -10.70
C SER A 182 4.35 -27.85 -9.78
N SER A 183 4.73 -28.67 -8.81
CA SER A 183 3.84 -29.26 -7.81
C SER A 183 4.52 -29.36 -6.44
N GLY A 184 3.78 -29.04 -5.39
CA GLY A 184 4.30 -29.11 -4.02
C GLY A 184 3.32 -28.55 -3.01
N ARG A 185 3.78 -28.42 -1.75
CA ARG A 185 2.98 -27.91 -0.62
C ARG A 185 2.34 -26.52 -0.87
N TYR A 186 2.92 -25.72 -1.76
CA TYR A 186 2.49 -24.35 -2.03
C TYR A 186 1.69 -24.22 -3.33
N GLY A 187 1.25 -25.32 -3.95
CA GLY A 187 0.74 -25.33 -5.31
C GLY A 187 1.85 -25.19 -6.35
N LYS A 188 1.54 -24.59 -7.51
CA LYS A 188 2.52 -24.32 -8.56
C LYS A 188 3.42 -23.15 -8.15
N ILE A 189 4.74 -23.30 -8.17
CA ILE A 189 5.67 -22.19 -7.97
C ILE A 189 6.25 -21.78 -9.33
N ALA A 190 6.12 -20.49 -9.64
CA ALA A 190 6.56 -19.84 -10.85
C ALA A 190 7.74 -18.90 -10.52
N PRO A 191 9.00 -19.37 -10.62
CA PRO A 191 10.16 -18.56 -10.28
C PRO A 191 10.31 -17.37 -11.24
N VAL A 192 10.79 -16.25 -10.69
CA VAL A 192 11.25 -15.07 -11.40
C VAL A 192 12.77 -15.07 -11.41
N TRP A 193 13.35 -14.95 -12.60
CA TRP A 193 14.80 -14.85 -12.77
C TRP A 193 15.20 -13.38 -12.97
N LEU A 194 16.19 -12.93 -12.19
CA LEU A 194 16.69 -11.56 -12.24
C LEU A 194 18.13 -11.56 -12.79
N SER A 195 18.27 -11.26 -14.09
CA SER A 195 19.55 -11.26 -14.82
C SER A 195 20.29 -9.93 -14.70
N ALA A 196 21.62 -9.97 -14.68
CA ALA A 196 22.45 -8.76 -14.70
C ALA A 196 22.31 -7.98 -16.02
N GLU A 197 22.17 -8.68 -17.14
CA GLU A 197 22.07 -8.11 -18.49
C GLU A 197 20.72 -7.41 -18.74
N THR A 198 20.72 -6.29 -19.47
CA THR A 198 19.52 -5.45 -19.66
C THR A 198 18.47 -6.11 -20.56
N GLU A 199 18.93 -6.87 -21.56
CA GLU A 199 18.12 -7.77 -22.37
C GLU A 199 18.35 -9.19 -21.83
N ILE A 200 17.29 -9.99 -21.72
CA ILE A 200 17.43 -11.40 -21.31
C ILE A 200 17.57 -12.19 -22.61
N PRO A 201 18.73 -12.74 -22.96
CA PRO A 201 18.83 -13.67 -24.08
C PRO A 201 17.83 -14.81 -23.85
N GLU A 202 17.11 -15.24 -24.89
CA GLU A 202 16.14 -16.34 -24.75
C GLU A 202 16.83 -17.61 -24.21
N ASP A 203 18.09 -17.83 -24.61
CA ASP A 203 18.82 -19.07 -24.35
C ASP A 203 19.52 -19.13 -22.98
N THR A 204 20.09 -18.03 -22.48
CA THR A 204 20.90 -18.02 -21.24
C THR A 204 20.68 -16.78 -20.40
N ILE A 205 20.80 -16.91 -19.08
CA ILE A 205 20.80 -15.79 -18.13
C ILE A 205 22.12 -15.70 -17.40
N PHE A 206 22.63 -14.49 -17.20
CA PHE A 206 23.84 -14.24 -16.44
C PHE A 206 23.48 -13.73 -15.04
N LEU A 207 23.89 -14.48 -14.02
CA LEU A 207 23.68 -14.15 -12.61
C LEU A 207 24.95 -13.55 -12.04
N GLU A 208 24.93 -12.23 -11.84
CA GLU A 208 25.99 -11.45 -11.21
C GLU A 208 25.36 -10.44 -10.25
N ASP A 209 26.07 -10.14 -9.15
CA ASP A 209 25.67 -9.15 -8.14
C ASP A 209 24.21 -9.32 -7.68
N GLN A 210 23.78 -10.54 -7.39
CA GLN A 210 22.38 -10.87 -7.08
C GLN A 210 21.82 -10.08 -5.89
N GLY A 211 22.67 -9.60 -4.97
CA GLY A 211 22.27 -8.75 -3.84
C GLY A 211 21.71 -7.40 -4.26
N ARG A 212 22.02 -6.90 -5.47
CA ARG A 212 21.54 -5.61 -5.99
C ARG A 212 20.02 -5.44 -5.94
N TRP A 213 19.28 -6.53 -6.13
CA TRP A 213 17.82 -6.54 -6.17
C TRP A 213 17.18 -6.22 -4.81
N ARG A 214 17.91 -6.45 -3.72
CA ARG A 214 17.48 -6.13 -2.35
C ARG A 214 17.75 -4.68 -1.98
N ARG A 215 18.81 -4.08 -2.53
CA ARG A 215 19.40 -2.83 -2.03
C ARG A 215 18.40 -1.70 -1.82
N TYR A 216 17.54 -1.40 -2.79
CA TYR A 216 16.56 -0.32 -2.59
C TYR A 216 15.53 -0.65 -1.50
N ALA A 217 15.03 -1.88 -1.49
CA ALA A 217 14.00 -2.30 -0.54
C ALA A 217 14.55 -2.38 0.88
N GLU A 218 15.72 -2.99 1.07
CA GLU A 218 16.33 -3.21 2.39
C GLU A 218 17.04 -1.95 2.91
N ARG A 219 17.58 -1.07 2.05
CA ARG A 219 18.30 0.15 2.47
C ARG A 219 17.45 1.41 2.52
N GLU A 220 16.50 1.60 1.61
CA GLU A 220 15.71 2.84 1.56
C GLU A 220 14.30 2.63 2.14
N LEU A 221 13.60 1.58 1.71
CA LEU A 221 12.22 1.34 2.15
C LEU A 221 12.16 0.79 3.58
N TYR A 222 12.87 -0.30 3.87
CA TYR A 222 12.78 -0.98 5.17
C TYR A 222 13.09 -0.04 6.35
N PRO A 223 14.19 0.75 6.35
CA PRO A 223 14.49 1.67 7.44
C PRO A 223 13.43 2.77 7.57
N LEU A 224 12.97 3.32 6.45
CA LEU A 224 11.91 4.34 6.41
C LEU A 224 10.61 3.85 7.04
N LEU A 225 10.15 2.64 6.66
CA LEU A 225 8.96 1.99 7.21
C LEU A 225 9.08 1.79 8.74
N HIS A 226 10.32 1.64 9.23
CA HIS A 226 10.65 1.46 10.64
C HIS A 226 11.10 2.75 11.37
N TYR A 227 10.81 3.94 10.81
CA TYR A 227 11.19 5.25 11.39
C TYR A 227 12.69 5.44 11.59
N LYS A 228 13.46 4.94 10.64
CA LYS A 228 14.89 5.18 10.52
C LYS A 228 15.21 5.87 9.22
N GLN A 229 16.26 6.67 9.27
CA GLN A 229 16.80 7.37 8.11
C GLN A 229 18.31 7.19 8.15
N HIS A 230 18.87 6.87 7.00
CA HIS A 230 20.31 6.90 6.83
C HIS A 230 20.77 8.34 6.62
N GLY A 231 22.07 8.57 6.86
CA GLY A 231 22.70 9.82 6.46
C GLY A 231 22.64 10.02 4.94
N PRO A 232 22.79 11.27 4.46
CA PRO A 232 22.72 11.57 3.03
C PRO A 232 23.76 10.77 2.25
N THR A 233 23.33 10.15 1.15
CA THR A 233 24.21 9.46 0.20
C THR A 233 24.65 10.41 -0.91
N ASP A 234 25.56 9.97 -1.78
CA ASP A 234 26.01 10.71 -2.96
C ASP A 234 24.94 10.83 -4.07
N GLY A 235 23.74 10.27 -3.84
CA GLY A 235 22.60 10.26 -4.76
C GLY A 235 22.78 9.43 -6.03
N ARG A 236 24.02 9.02 -6.37
CA ARG A 236 24.30 8.18 -7.55
C ARG A 236 23.85 6.74 -7.31
N SER A 237 24.17 6.23 -6.13
CA SER A 237 23.86 4.84 -5.77
C SER A 237 22.34 4.62 -5.62
N GLU A 238 21.62 5.59 -5.06
CA GLU A 238 20.15 5.57 -4.94
C GLU A 238 19.45 5.44 -6.30
N ARG A 239 19.93 6.16 -7.32
CA ARG A 239 19.39 6.09 -8.68
C ARG A 239 19.52 4.69 -9.28
N ASN A 240 20.67 4.05 -9.07
CA ASN A 240 20.92 2.69 -9.56
C ASN A 240 20.02 1.69 -8.83
N TRP A 241 19.93 1.76 -7.51
CA TRP A 241 19.06 0.89 -6.73
C TRP A 241 17.58 1.05 -7.11
N TRP A 242 17.14 2.29 -7.36
CA TRP A 242 15.78 2.54 -7.84
C TRP A 242 15.52 1.93 -9.22
N ALA A 243 16.46 2.05 -10.15
CA ALA A 243 16.35 1.43 -11.48
C ALA A 243 16.22 -0.10 -11.36
N ASP A 244 17.00 -0.72 -10.48
CA ASP A 244 16.93 -2.15 -10.20
C ASP A 244 15.59 -2.56 -9.59
N TYR A 245 15.08 -1.76 -8.65
CA TYR A 245 13.78 -1.98 -8.02
C TYR A 245 12.62 -1.92 -9.01
N VAL A 246 12.62 -0.93 -9.91
CA VAL A 246 11.63 -0.82 -11.00
C VAL A 246 11.75 -2.00 -11.97
N ARG A 247 12.96 -2.37 -12.35
CA ARG A 247 13.23 -3.48 -13.26
C ARG A 247 12.75 -4.82 -12.68
N MET A 248 13.04 -5.07 -11.42
CA MET A 248 12.55 -6.25 -10.70
C MET A 248 11.03 -6.30 -10.71
N ASN A 249 10.34 -5.22 -10.33
CA ASN A 249 8.88 -5.17 -10.34
C ASN A 249 8.29 -5.42 -11.75
N ARG A 250 8.95 -4.94 -12.81
CA ARG A 250 8.55 -5.22 -14.19
C ARG A 250 8.66 -6.70 -14.54
N LEU A 251 9.76 -7.36 -14.16
CA LEU A 251 9.96 -8.80 -14.42
C LEU A 251 8.95 -9.66 -13.66
N PHE A 252 8.58 -9.26 -12.44
CA PHE A 252 7.46 -9.86 -11.71
C PHE A 252 6.14 -9.70 -12.46
N ALA A 253 5.84 -8.50 -12.96
CA ALA A 253 4.63 -8.25 -13.75
C ALA A 253 4.61 -9.11 -15.01
N ASP A 254 5.72 -9.21 -15.74
CA ASP A 254 5.85 -10.05 -16.94
C ASP A 254 5.60 -11.54 -16.61
N ARG A 255 6.15 -12.03 -15.49
CA ARG A 255 5.96 -13.43 -15.07
C ARG A 255 4.52 -13.73 -14.68
N ILE A 256 3.85 -12.81 -13.98
CA ILE A 256 2.44 -12.96 -13.58
C ILE A 256 1.54 -12.98 -14.81
N LEU A 257 1.78 -12.10 -15.79
CA LEU A 257 0.96 -12.04 -17.02
C LEU A 257 1.06 -13.30 -17.87
N LYS A 258 2.21 -13.99 -17.85
CA LYS A 258 2.35 -15.31 -18.50
C LYS A 258 1.49 -16.39 -17.85
N GLU A 259 1.19 -16.27 -16.56
CA GLU A 259 0.34 -17.23 -15.83
C GLU A 259 -1.13 -16.82 -15.81
N TYR A 260 -1.41 -15.52 -15.85
CA TYR A 260 -2.73 -14.93 -15.63
C TYR A 260 -3.76 -15.32 -16.69
N GLN A 261 -5.00 -15.54 -16.23
CA GLN A 261 -6.20 -15.70 -17.04
C GLN A 261 -7.29 -14.77 -16.50
N GLU A 262 -8.23 -14.38 -17.36
CA GLU A 262 -9.34 -13.52 -16.94
C GLU A 262 -10.12 -14.17 -15.78
N GLY A 263 -10.34 -13.39 -14.71
CA GLY A 263 -11.03 -13.86 -13.52
C GLY A 263 -10.13 -14.34 -12.39
N ASP A 264 -8.81 -14.42 -12.59
CA ASP A 264 -7.86 -14.72 -11.51
C ASP A 264 -7.77 -13.58 -10.49
N ILE A 265 -7.47 -13.95 -9.24
CA ILE A 265 -7.12 -13.00 -8.19
C ILE A 265 -5.60 -12.97 -8.04
N VAL A 266 -5.00 -11.80 -8.19
CA VAL A 266 -3.57 -11.58 -7.91
C VAL A 266 -3.41 -10.99 -6.51
N TRP A 267 -2.68 -11.68 -5.64
CA TRP A 267 -2.42 -11.23 -4.27
C TRP A 267 -0.94 -10.92 -4.06
N ILE A 268 -0.61 -9.65 -3.87
CA ILE A 268 0.77 -9.14 -3.81
C ILE A 268 1.17 -8.87 -2.37
N HIS A 269 2.39 -9.26 -2.00
CA HIS A 269 2.88 -9.17 -0.63
C HIS A 269 4.13 -8.30 -0.50
N ASP A 270 4.07 -7.40 0.48
CA ASP A 270 5.19 -6.67 1.09
C ASP A 270 5.90 -5.60 0.24
N TYR A 271 6.76 -4.83 0.90
CA TYR A 271 7.39 -3.60 0.38
C TYR A 271 8.36 -3.80 -0.80
N HIS A 272 8.74 -5.03 -1.13
CA HIS A 272 9.56 -5.31 -2.32
C HIS A 272 8.77 -5.07 -3.62
N LEU A 273 7.44 -5.17 -3.55
CA LEU A 273 6.56 -5.19 -4.72
C LEU A 273 5.57 -4.00 -4.73
N PHE A 274 5.95 -2.84 -4.17
CA PHE A 274 5.06 -1.68 -4.12
C PHE A 274 4.62 -1.18 -5.50
N LEU A 275 5.43 -1.37 -6.56
CA LEU A 275 5.11 -0.88 -7.90
C LEU A 275 4.26 -1.86 -8.72
N LEU A 276 4.28 -3.14 -8.33
CA LEU A 276 3.66 -4.23 -9.07
C LEU A 276 2.16 -4.05 -9.32
N PRO A 277 1.32 -3.59 -8.36
CA PRO A 277 -0.12 -3.44 -8.60
C PRO A 277 -0.44 -2.49 -9.76
N SER A 278 0.19 -1.31 -9.78
CA SER A 278 0.01 -0.33 -10.85
C SER A 278 0.52 -0.84 -12.21
N MET A 279 1.66 -1.53 -12.24
CA MET A 279 2.20 -2.11 -13.48
C MET A 279 1.27 -3.17 -14.09
N LEU A 280 0.64 -4.00 -13.25
CA LEU A 280 -0.34 -4.99 -13.72
C LEU A 280 -1.62 -4.31 -14.21
N ARG A 281 -2.14 -3.32 -13.47
CA ARG A 281 -3.34 -2.56 -13.83
C ARG A 281 -3.21 -1.84 -15.17
N GLN A 282 -2.04 -1.26 -15.46
CA GLN A 282 -1.77 -0.59 -16.73
C GLN A 282 -1.84 -1.53 -17.94
N ARG A 283 -1.54 -2.82 -17.74
CA ARG A 283 -1.55 -3.83 -18.80
C ARG A 283 -2.89 -4.55 -18.89
N ILE A 284 -3.56 -4.77 -17.75
CA ILE A 284 -4.89 -5.38 -17.66
C ILE A 284 -5.75 -4.49 -16.74
N PRO A 285 -6.60 -3.61 -17.29
CA PRO A 285 -7.40 -2.68 -16.48
C PRO A 285 -8.34 -3.35 -15.46
N ASN A 286 -8.94 -4.49 -15.82
CA ASN A 286 -9.98 -5.17 -15.01
C ASN A 286 -9.45 -6.32 -14.14
N ILE A 287 -8.14 -6.39 -13.90
CA ILE A 287 -7.51 -7.43 -13.08
C ILE A 287 -7.94 -7.34 -11.61
N TYR A 288 -8.19 -8.45 -10.91
CA TYR A 288 -8.47 -8.41 -9.48
C TYR A 288 -7.17 -8.45 -8.70
N ILE A 289 -6.82 -7.36 -8.00
CA ILE A 289 -5.57 -7.24 -7.25
C ILE A 289 -5.84 -6.94 -5.77
N GLY A 290 -5.32 -7.80 -4.90
CA GLY A 290 -5.12 -7.49 -3.49
C GLY A 290 -3.65 -7.17 -3.20
N PHE A 291 -3.37 -6.22 -2.31
CA PHE A 291 -2.03 -5.96 -1.79
C PHE A 291 -2.03 -6.04 -0.26
N PHE A 292 -1.07 -6.75 0.33
CA PHE A 292 -0.92 -6.79 1.78
C PHE A 292 0.49 -6.39 2.21
N LEU A 293 0.60 -5.40 3.11
CA LEU A 293 1.86 -4.99 3.69
C LEU A 293 2.12 -5.70 5.02
N HIS A 294 3.18 -6.51 5.07
CA HIS A 294 3.56 -7.21 6.29
C HIS A 294 4.38 -6.33 7.22
N ALA A 295 5.21 -5.44 6.67
CA ALA A 295 5.95 -4.42 7.41
C ALA A 295 5.03 -3.31 7.99
N PRO A 296 5.52 -2.49 8.93
CA PRO A 296 4.84 -1.26 9.33
C PRO A 296 4.65 -0.28 8.16
N PHE A 297 3.72 0.66 8.31
CA PHE A 297 3.65 1.83 7.43
C PHE A 297 3.94 3.13 8.21
N PRO A 298 4.79 4.02 7.68
CA PRO A 298 5.24 5.21 8.39
C PRO A 298 4.25 6.38 8.26
N SER A 299 4.31 7.33 9.19
CA SER A 299 3.61 8.61 9.07
C SER A 299 4.03 9.39 7.83
N SER A 300 3.18 10.35 7.44
CA SER A 300 3.41 11.23 6.28
C SER A 300 4.64 12.12 6.43
N GLU A 301 5.18 12.30 7.63
CA GLU A 301 6.42 13.04 7.84
C GLU A 301 7.63 12.24 7.37
N PHE A 302 7.72 10.97 7.79
CA PHE A 302 8.77 10.07 7.31
C PHE A 302 8.59 9.77 5.83
N MET A 303 7.37 9.46 5.37
CA MET A 303 7.12 9.13 3.96
C MET A 303 7.54 10.26 3.00
N ARG A 304 7.49 11.53 3.45
CA ARG A 304 7.93 12.68 2.64
C ARG A 304 9.44 12.74 2.42
N CYS A 305 10.23 12.10 3.28
CA CYS A 305 11.69 12.01 3.14
C CYS A 305 12.11 11.11 1.97
N LEU A 306 11.26 10.17 1.56
CA LEU A 306 11.54 9.33 0.40
C LEU A 306 11.43 10.15 -0.90
N ALA A 307 12.49 10.10 -1.72
CA ALA A 307 12.51 10.80 -3.00
C ALA A 307 11.43 10.29 -3.96
N LYS A 308 11.22 8.97 -3.99
CA LYS A 308 10.27 8.25 -4.87
C LYS A 308 8.90 7.99 -4.23
N ARG A 309 8.52 8.82 -3.28
CA ARG A 309 7.28 8.66 -2.50
C ARG A 309 6.01 8.62 -3.35
N LYS A 310 5.96 9.37 -4.45
CA LYS A 310 4.77 9.42 -5.31
C LYS A 310 4.62 8.11 -6.07
N GLU A 311 5.71 7.64 -6.66
CA GLU A 311 5.78 6.39 -7.42
C GLU A 311 5.42 5.19 -6.55
N VAL A 312 5.94 5.14 -5.31
CA VAL A 312 5.61 4.07 -4.35
C VAL A 312 4.13 4.08 -3.97
N LEU A 313 3.57 5.24 -3.59
CA LEU A 313 2.15 5.31 -3.19
C LEU A 313 1.21 5.02 -4.37
N THR A 314 1.48 5.60 -5.55
CA THR A 314 0.72 5.33 -6.79
C THR A 314 0.83 3.86 -7.20
N GLY A 315 2.00 3.25 -6.99
CA GLY A 315 2.22 1.82 -7.24
C GLY A 315 1.20 0.95 -6.50
N VAL A 316 1.05 1.17 -5.20
CA VAL A 316 0.16 0.38 -4.33
C VAL A 316 -1.32 0.66 -4.61
N LEU A 317 -1.67 1.92 -4.94
CA LEU A 317 -3.04 2.32 -5.32
C LEU A 317 -3.55 1.66 -6.62
N GLY A 318 -2.72 0.89 -7.33
CA GLY A 318 -3.19 0.03 -8.42
C GLY A 318 -3.99 -1.20 -7.95
N ALA A 319 -3.98 -1.53 -6.65
CA ALA A 319 -4.74 -2.61 -6.06
C ALA A 319 -6.23 -2.24 -5.87
N ASN A 320 -7.11 -3.25 -5.86
CA ASN A 320 -8.52 -3.06 -5.48
C ASN A 320 -8.69 -2.96 -3.96
N MET A 321 -7.84 -3.66 -3.20
CA MET A 321 -7.82 -3.61 -1.74
C MET A 321 -6.40 -3.69 -1.21
N ILE A 322 -6.13 -2.90 -0.18
CA ILE A 322 -4.86 -2.83 0.54
C ILE A 322 -5.10 -3.26 1.99
N GLY A 323 -4.36 -4.26 2.46
CA GLY A 323 -4.39 -4.74 3.84
C GLY A 323 -3.15 -4.35 4.65
N PHE A 324 -3.36 -4.03 5.92
CA PHE A 324 -2.31 -3.75 6.90
C PHE A 324 -2.46 -4.59 8.17
N GLN A 325 -1.37 -4.70 8.94
CA GLN A 325 -1.37 -5.42 10.23
C GLN A 325 -2.16 -4.70 11.34
N THR A 326 -2.15 -3.36 11.34
CA THR A 326 -2.76 -2.54 12.40
C THR A 326 -3.49 -1.32 11.80
N PHE A 327 -4.44 -0.77 12.57
CA PHE A 327 -5.18 0.43 12.18
C PHE A 327 -4.31 1.70 12.10
N SER A 328 -3.23 1.79 12.89
CA SER A 328 -2.33 2.93 12.80
C SER A 328 -1.63 2.98 11.44
N TYR A 329 -1.22 1.83 10.90
CA TYR A 329 -0.58 1.72 9.60
C TYR A 329 -1.53 2.08 8.44
N SER A 330 -2.78 1.61 8.48
CA SER A 330 -3.78 1.99 7.47
C SER A 330 -4.08 3.49 7.49
N ARG A 331 -4.25 4.08 8.67
CA ARG A 331 -4.44 5.54 8.82
C ARG A 331 -3.25 6.33 8.28
N HIS A 332 -2.03 5.88 8.56
CA HIS A 332 -0.83 6.52 8.05
C HIS A 332 -0.75 6.45 6.52
N PHE A 333 -1.12 5.32 5.92
CA PHE A 333 -1.20 5.18 4.47
C PHE A 333 -2.23 6.15 3.85
N SER A 334 -3.47 6.16 4.34
CA SER A 334 -4.50 7.09 3.86
C SER A 334 -4.06 8.56 3.97
N SER A 335 -3.46 8.94 5.11
CA SER A 335 -2.93 10.29 5.32
C SER A 335 -1.78 10.61 4.34
N CYS A 336 -0.92 9.64 4.01
CA CYS A 336 0.10 9.80 2.99
C CYS A 336 -0.49 10.00 1.60
N CYS A 337 -1.51 9.23 1.21
CA CYS A 337 -2.19 9.42 -0.07
C CYS A 337 -2.80 10.82 -0.18
N THR A 338 -3.47 11.31 0.86
CA THR A 338 -4.05 12.66 0.87
C THR A 338 -2.99 13.76 0.85
N ARG A 339 -1.96 13.68 1.70
CA ARG A 339 -0.96 14.75 1.81
C ARG A 339 0.07 14.77 0.68
N VAL A 340 0.42 13.61 0.12
CA VAL A 340 1.49 13.48 -0.89
C VAL A 340 0.95 13.46 -2.32
N LEU A 341 -0.18 12.77 -2.55
CA LEU A 341 -0.79 12.64 -3.87
C LEU A 341 -1.97 13.58 -4.08
N GLY A 342 -2.60 14.06 -3.01
CA GLY A 342 -3.79 14.90 -3.09
C GLY A 342 -5.08 14.11 -3.33
N PHE A 343 -5.08 12.79 -3.11
CA PHE A 343 -6.27 11.97 -3.22
C PHE A 343 -7.12 12.03 -1.95
N ASP A 344 -8.42 12.11 -2.13
CA ASP A 344 -9.35 12.06 -1.00
C ASP A 344 -9.31 10.68 -0.36
N SER A 345 -9.29 10.66 0.97
CA SER A 345 -9.31 9.42 1.74
C SER A 345 -10.33 9.51 2.86
N ASN A 346 -10.92 8.37 3.18
CA ASN A 346 -11.85 8.21 4.29
C ASN A 346 -11.49 6.95 5.08
N SER A 347 -12.33 6.56 6.04
CA SER A 347 -12.08 5.38 6.88
C SER A 347 -12.19 4.05 6.13
N ALA A 348 -12.82 4.02 4.96
CA ALA A 348 -13.00 2.82 4.14
C ALA A 348 -11.90 2.65 3.08
N GLY A 349 -11.22 3.72 2.69
CA GLY A 349 -10.20 3.66 1.65
C GLY A 349 -9.77 5.01 1.08
N VAL A 350 -9.16 4.95 -0.10
CA VAL A 350 -8.65 6.11 -0.84
C VAL A 350 -9.31 6.15 -2.21
N ASP A 351 -9.87 7.29 -2.59
CA ASP A 351 -10.43 7.53 -3.92
C ASP A 351 -9.31 8.01 -4.86
N ALA A 352 -8.78 7.10 -5.67
CA ALA A 352 -7.64 7.34 -6.54
C ALA A 352 -7.99 6.98 -7.99
N TYR A 353 -7.67 7.89 -8.93
CA TYR A 353 -7.95 7.69 -10.36
C TYR A 353 -9.42 7.32 -10.62
N GLY A 354 -10.32 7.94 -9.85
CA GLY A 354 -11.77 7.73 -9.82
C GLY A 354 -12.22 6.36 -9.27
N ALA A 355 -11.31 5.44 -8.96
CA ALA A 355 -11.63 4.17 -8.32
C ALA A 355 -11.49 4.29 -6.80
N HIS A 356 -12.38 3.65 -6.06
CA HIS A 356 -12.21 3.50 -4.63
C HIS A 356 -11.29 2.31 -4.34
N VAL A 357 -10.14 2.58 -3.73
CA VAL A 357 -9.21 1.57 -3.25
C VAL A 357 -9.50 1.31 -1.78
N ALA A 358 -10.08 0.15 -1.48
CA ALA A 358 -10.42 -0.20 -0.11
C ALA A 358 -9.15 -0.40 0.74
N VAL A 359 -9.13 0.14 1.96
CA VAL A 359 -8.02 -0.02 2.90
C VAL A 359 -8.56 -0.62 4.19
N ASP A 360 -8.03 -1.77 4.59
CA ASP A 360 -8.54 -2.52 5.74
C ASP A 360 -7.41 -3.18 6.56
N VAL A 361 -7.76 -3.75 7.72
CA VAL A 361 -6.79 -4.23 8.72
C VAL A 361 -6.99 -5.73 8.97
N PHE A 362 -5.93 -6.51 8.76
CA PHE A 362 -5.96 -7.96 8.98
C PHE A 362 -4.65 -8.40 9.66
N PRO A 363 -4.63 -8.51 11.00
CA PRO A 363 -3.48 -9.03 11.72
C PRO A 363 -3.20 -10.47 11.31
N ILE A 364 -2.02 -10.75 10.74
CA ILE A 364 -1.66 -12.12 10.33
C ILE A 364 -1.48 -13.06 11.54
N GLY A 365 -2.07 -14.25 11.45
CA GLY A 365 -1.92 -15.33 12.42
C GLY A 365 -0.79 -16.30 12.10
N ILE A 366 -0.67 -17.35 12.91
CA ILE A 366 0.23 -18.50 12.67
C ILE A 366 -0.57 -19.78 12.43
N ASP A 367 0.06 -20.82 11.89
CA ASP A 367 -0.52 -22.17 11.88
C ASP A 367 -0.34 -22.81 13.26
N ALA A 368 -1.27 -22.48 14.17
CA ALA A 368 -1.24 -22.94 15.55
C ALA A 368 -1.21 -24.48 15.66
N LYS A 369 -1.91 -25.19 14.77
CA LYS A 369 -2.02 -26.66 14.82
C LYS A 369 -0.72 -27.30 14.35
N ALA A 370 -0.14 -26.84 13.24
CA ALA A 370 1.15 -27.34 12.80
C ALA A 370 2.25 -27.08 13.83
N ILE A 371 2.29 -25.87 14.41
CA ILE A 371 3.26 -25.53 15.46
C ILE A 371 3.08 -26.40 16.70
N GLN A 372 1.84 -26.65 17.14
CA GLN A 372 1.56 -27.53 18.27
C GLN A 372 2.04 -28.96 17.99
N ASN A 373 1.76 -29.49 16.80
CA ASN A 373 2.22 -30.83 16.40
C ASN A 373 3.75 -30.91 16.38
N ILE A 374 4.44 -29.88 15.87
CA ILE A 374 5.90 -29.86 15.83
C ILE A 374 6.47 -29.76 17.26
N ALA A 375 5.97 -28.83 18.07
CA ALA A 375 6.52 -28.54 19.40
C ALA A 375 6.31 -29.68 20.42
N PHE A 376 5.30 -30.53 20.23
CA PHE A 376 4.93 -31.59 21.16
C PHE A 376 4.96 -33.01 20.55
N GLY A 377 5.20 -33.14 19.25
CA GLY A 377 5.13 -34.44 18.55
C GLY A 377 6.44 -35.23 18.50
N ALA A 378 7.60 -34.56 18.61
CA ALA A 378 8.91 -35.21 18.48
C ALA A 378 9.54 -35.51 19.86
N SER A 379 10.00 -36.74 20.05
CA SER A 379 10.66 -37.20 21.28
C SER A 379 11.98 -36.46 21.57
N GLU A 380 12.65 -36.03 20.50
CA GLU A 380 13.89 -35.27 20.49
C GLU A 380 13.71 -33.91 21.18
N ILE A 381 12.54 -33.28 21.01
CA ILE A 381 12.20 -32.01 21.66
C ILE A 381 12.00 -32.23 23.16
N GLU A 382 11.30 -33.30 23.57
CA GLU A 382 11.14 -33.62 25.00
C GLU A 382 12.48 -33.91 25.68
N ASN A 383 13.37 -34.63 25.00
CA ASN A 383 14.72 -34.89 25.47
C ASN A 383 15.52 -33.59 25.62
N ALA A 384 15.43 -32.68 24.64
CA ALA A 384 16.07 -31.37 24.71
C ALA A 384 15.50 -30.50 25.83
N VAL A 385 14.17 -30.46 26.00
CA VAL A 385 13.50 -29.74 27.10
C VAL A 385 13.98 -30.26 28.46
N THR A 386 14.04 -31.58 28.62
CA THR A 386 14.50 -32.23 29.86
C THR A 386 15.98 -31.93 30.12
N GLY A 387 16.82 -32.00 29.08
CA GLY A 387 18.23 -31.66 29.15
C GLY A 387 18.49 -30.21 29.57
N ILE A 388 17.79 -29.25 28.93
CA ILE A 388 17.93 -27.82 29.27
C ILE A 388 17.43 -27.55 30.69
N ARG A 389 16.31 -28.17 31.10
CA ARG A 389 15.77 -28.02 32.47
C ARG A 389 16.73 -28.58 33.53
N LYS A 390 17.43 -29.67 33.23
CA LYS A 390 18.49 -30.23 34.10
C LYS A 390 19.72 -29.31 34.16
N LEU A 391 20.12 -28.74 33.03
CA LEU A 391 21.27 -27.82 32.95
C LEU A 391 21.04 -26.54 33.77
N TYR A 392 19.81 -26.01 33.76
CA TYR A 392 19.42 -24.81 34.50
C TYR A 392 18.54 -25.12 35.72
N ALA A 393 18.77 -26.26 36.37
CA ALA A 393 18.02 -26.66 37.56
C ALA A 393 18.07 -25.57 38.65
N GLY A 394 16.89 -25.23 39.21
CA GLY A 394 16.75 -24.19 40.23
C GLY A 394 16.86 -22.75 39.72
N LYS A 395 17.00 -22.54 38.41
CA LYS A 395 17.08 -21.21 37.78
C LYS A 395 15.83 -20.93 36.93
N LYS A 396 15.54 -19.65 36.72
CA LYS A 396 14.50 -19.12 35.84
C LYS A 396 15.08 -18.75 34.48
N ILE A 397 14.40 -19.16 33.41
CA ILE A 397 14.87 -18.96 32.04
C ILE A 397 14.01 -17.89 31.36
N ILE A 398 14.64 -16.79 30.96
CA ILE A 398 14.05 -15.78 30.08
C ILE A 398 14.56 -16.04 28.67
N VAL A 399 13.67 -16.08 27.67
CA VAL A 399 14.05 -16.29 26.27
C VAL A 399 13.72 -15.07 25.42
N GLY A 400 14.70 -14.70 24.59
CA GLY A 400 14.53 -13.76 23.49
C GLY A 400 15.07 -14.34 22.20
N ARG A 401 14.30 -14.25 21.11
CA ARG A 401 14.73 -14.68 19.78
C ARG A 401 14.37 -13.59 18.78
N ASP A 402 15.39 -12.99 18.20
CA ASP A 402 15.25 -11.80 17.36
C ASP A 402 16.22 -11.89 16.17
N ARG A 403 15.92 -11.17 15.08
CA ARG A 403 16.95 -10.92 14.07
C ARG A 403 17.96 -9.92 14.61
N LEU A 404 19.21 -10.01 14.16
CA LEU A 404 20.26 -9.06 14.52
C LEU A 404 20.04 -7.73 13.80
N ASP A 405 19.04 -6.98 14.22
CA ASP A 405 18.62 -5.74 13.60
C ASP A 405 18.33 -4.70 14.69
N SER A 406 18.72 -3.46 14.42
CA SER A 406 18.50 -2.33 15.31
C SER A 406 17.02 -2.04 15.57
N VAL A 407 16.06 -2.53 14.76
CA VAL A 407 14.62 -2.37 15.05
C VAL A 407 14.12 -3.39 16.06
N ARG A 408 14.84 -4.49 16.29
CA ARG A 408 14.42 -5.61 17.15
C ARG A 408 14.68 -5.39 18.63
N GLY A 409 15.44 -4.34 18.98
CA GLY A 409 15.57 -3.89 20.36
C GLY A 409 16.36 -4.84 21.28
N VAL A 410 17.31 -5.62 20.73
CA VAL A 410 18.14 -6.55 21.52
C VAL A 410 19.03 -5.80 22.51
N ALA A 411 19.57 -4.64 22.13
CA ALA A 411 20.37 -3.80 23.02
C ALA A 411 19.54 -3.32 24.23
N GLN A 412 18.32 -2.82 23.98
CA GLN A 412 17.37 -2.39 25.01
C GLN A 412 17.03 -3.55 25.97
N LYS A 413 16.89 -4.76 25.44
CA LYS A 413 16.67 -5.97 26.24
C LYS A 413 17.80 -6.23 27.22
N LEU A 414 19.04 -6.20 26.73
CA LEU A 414 20.23 -6.44 27.54
C LEU A 414 20.42 -5.35 28.60
N GLN A 415 20.27 -4.08 28.22
CA GLN A 415 20.34 -2.95 29.15
C GLN A 415 19.27 -3.06 30.25
N SER A 416 18.03 -3.41 29.88
CA SER A 416 16.95 -3.60 30.85
C SER A 416 17.21 -4.80 31.78
N PHE A 417 17.80 -5.87 31.25
CA PHE A 417 18.19 -7.03 32.05
C PHE A 417 19.34 -6.70 33.02
N GLU A 418 20.27 -5.84 32.62
CA GLU A 418 21.30 -5.30 33.53
C GLU A 418 20.65 -4.54 34.70
N VAL A 419 19.77 -3.57 34.39
CA VAL A 419 19.03 -2.79 35.40
C VAL A 419 18.19 -3.69 36.31
N PHE A 420 17.60 -4.76 35.77
CA PHE A 420 16.88 -5.76 36.56
C PHE A 420 17.78 -6.45 37.59
N LEU A 421 18.99 -6.89 37.21
CA LEU A 421 19.95 -7.52 38.13
C LEU A 421 20.53 -6.53 39.15
N GLU A 422 20.63 -5.25 38.80
CA GLU A 422 20.99 -4.19 39.74
C GLU A 422 19.91 -3.98 40.80
N ARG A 423 18.67 -3.77 40.36
CA ARG A 423 17.53 -3.37 41.19
C ARG A 423 16.99 -4.50 42.05
N TYR A 424 17.11 -5.75 41.60
CA TYR A 424 16.61 -6.93 42.30
C TYR A 424 17.75 -7.93 42.56
N PRO A 425 18.64 -7.67 43.54
CA PRO A 425 19.77 -8.54 43.85
C PRO A 425 19.38 -9.99 44.18
N GLU A 426 18.16 -10.22 44.66
CA GLU A 426 17.61 -11.53 44.99
C GLU A 426 17.51 -12.50 43.79
N TRP A 427 17.51 -11.96 42.57
CA TRP A 427 17.46 -12.72 41.32
C TRP A 427 18.84 -13.03 40.72
N ARG A 428 19.92 -12.45 41.28
CA ARG A 428 21.30 -12.81 40.91
C ARG A 428 21.52 -14.30 41.18
N ASP A 429 22.28 -14.95 40.30
CA ASP A 429 22.49 -16.40 40.28
C ASP A 429 21.24 -17.28 40.11
N LYS A 430 20.03 -16.70 40.00
CA LYS A 430 18.77 -17.43 39.86
C LYS A 430 18.08 -17.24 38.50
N VAL A 431 18.46 -16.25 37.70
CA VAL A 431 17.82 -15.96 36.40
C VAL A 431 18.85 -15.96 35.29
N VAL A 432 18.57 -16.69 34.20
CA VAL A 432 19.36 -16.69 32.96
C VAL A 432 18.55 -16.12 31.81
N LEU A 433 19.13 -15.19 31.06
CA LEU A 433 18.62 -14.71 29.78
C LEU A 433 19.30 -15.48 28.65
N ILE A 434 18.53 -16.25 27.89
CA ILE A 434 18.98 -16.91 26.67
C ILE A 434 18.51 -16.07 25.47
N GLN A 435 19.46 -15.38 24.84
CA GLN A 435 19.20 -14.57 23.65
C GLN A 435 19.78 -15.25 22.41
N VAL A 436 18.90 -15.57 21.48
CA VAL A 436 19.26 -16.12 20.16
C VAL A 436 19.09 -15.01 19.13
N THR A 437 20.13 -14.77 18.33
CA THR A 437 20.02 -13.86 17.18
C THR A 437 20.32 -14.58 15.89
N SER A 438 19.39 -14.47 14.93
CA SER A 438 19.63 -14.92 13.58
C SER A 438 20.47 -13.88 12.82
N PRO A 439 21.58 -14.28 12.17
CA PRO A 439 22.36 -13.38 11.34
C PRO A 439 21.53 -12.93 10.13
N THR A 440 21.65 -11.65 9.77
CA THR A 440 21.01 -10.99 8.64
C THR A 440 21.80 -11.18 7.33
N SER A 441 21.26 -10.71 6.21
CA SER A 441 21.84 -10.89 4.86
C SER A 441 23.23 -10.26 4.72
N VAL A 442 24.02 -10.80 3.78
CA VAL A 442 25.47 -10.58 3.60
C VAL A 442 25.87 -9.14 3.22
N GLU A 443 24.95 -8.23 2.86
CA GLU A 443 25.30 -6.89 2.34
C GLU A 443 25.22 -5.72 3.36
N GLU A 444 24.69 -5.93 4.57
CA GLU A 444 24.57 -4.87 5.61
C GLU A 444 25.77 -4.82 6.59
N GLU A 445 26.91 -5.41 6.21
CA GLU A 445 28.05 -5.66 7.11
C GLU A 445 28.52 -4.44 7.92
N LYS A 446 28.40 -3.20 7.45
CA LYS A 446 29.01 -2.04 8.15
C LYS A 446 28.22 -1.53 9.37
N GLU A 447 26.90 -1.42 9.29
CA GLU A 447 26.09 -0.98 10.44
C GLU A 447 25.78 -2.15 11.38
N GLU A 448 25.59 -3.33 10.82
CA GLU A 448 25.34 -4.55 11.60
C GLU A 448 26.54 -4.97 12.43
N ASN A 449 27.76 -4.87 11.91
CA ASN A 449 28.96 -5.14 12.71
C ASN A 449 29.05 -4.22 13.94
N LYS A 450 28.54 -2.98 13.85
CA LYS A 450 28.46 -2.10 15.02
C LYS A 450 27.43 -2.59 16.03
N ILE A 451 26.25 -3.01 15.58
CA ILE A 451 25.18 -3.55 16.43
C ILE A 451 25.63 -4.86 17.09
N ALA A 452 26.23 -5.77 16.31
CA ALA A 452 26.78 -7.03 16.78
C ALA A 452 27.88 -6.82 17.84
N SER A 453 28.78 -5.86 17.58
CA SER A 453 29.83 -5.46 18.54
C SER A 453 29.23 -4.86 19.81
N GLN A 454 28.24 -3.97 19.68
CA GLN A 454 27.55 -3.38 20.81
C GLN A 454 26.85 -4.44 21.67
N ILE A 455 26.14 -5.38 21.04
CA ILE A 455 25.48 -6.49 21.74
C ILE A 455 26.51 -7.37 22.44
N SER A 456 27.60 -7.74 21.76
CA SER A 456 28.68 -8.54 22.34
C SER A 456 29.32 -7.85 23.54
N ASN A 457 29.53 -6.54 23.47
CA ASN A 457 30.05 -5.73 24.57
C ASN A 457 29.09 -5.69 25.76
N LEU A 458 27.79 -5.51 25.53
CA LEU A 458 26.76 -5.56 26.58
C LEU A 458 26.71 -6.93 27.26
N VAL A 459 26.74 -8.02 26.47
CA VAL A 459 26.77 -9.39 27.00
C VAL A 459 28.01 -9.61 27.88
N SER A 460 29.19 -9.21 27.41
CA SER A 460 30.44 -9.30 28.19
C SER A 460 30.40 -8.46 29.47
N THR A 461 29.81 -7.26 29.41
CA THR A 461 29.69 -6.37 30.58
C THR A 461 28.79 -6.99 31.64
N ILE A 462 27.61 -7.47 31.26
CA ILE A 462 26.64 -8.08 32.19
C ILE A 462 27.23 -9.36 32.79
N ASN A 463 27.82 -10.23 31.96
CA ASN A 463 28.42 -11.48 32.43
C ASN A 463 29.67 -11.23 33.30
N GLY A 464 30.48 -10.21 33.01
CA GLY A 464 31.64 -9.86 33.83
C GLY A 464 31.25 -9.26 35.18
N ARG A 465 30.14 -8.53 35.25
CA ARG A 465 29.67 -7.85 36.47
C ARG A 465 28.82 -8.72 37.39
N PHE A 466 27.95 -9.55 36.82
CA PHE A 466 26.97 -10.36 37.57
C PHE A 466 27.18 -11.87 37.42
N GLY A 467 28.14 -12.30 36.60
CA GLY A 467 28.50 -13.71 36.46
C GLY A 467 29.52 -14.18 37.51
N SER A 468 29.69 -15.49 37.57
CA SER A 468 30.67 -16.20 38.37
C SER A 468 31.29 -17.34 37.55
N LEU A 469 32.28 -18.04 38.10
CA LEU A 469 32.92 -19.17 37.41
C LEU A 469 31.93 -20.28 37.03
N SER A 470 30.87 -20.47 37.82
CA SER A 470 29.85 -21.50 37.62
C SER A 470 28.57 -20.98 36.95
N PHE A 471 28.43 -19.66 36.78
CA PHE A 471 27.19 -19.07 36.30
C PHE A 471 27.38 -17.85 35.41
N SER A 472 26.67 -17.83 34.28
CA SER A 472 26.64 -16.70 33.36
C SER A 472 25.19 -16.25 33.20
N PRO A 473 24.83 -15.02 33.60
CA PRO A 473 23.45 -14.52 33.56
C PRO A 473 22.92 -14.35 32.13
N VAL A 474 23.78 -14.12 31.13
CA VAL A 474 23.38 -14.00 29.71
C VAL A 474 24.06 -15.06 28.86
N LYS A 475 23.27 -15.85 28.13
CA LYS A 475 23.71 -16.79 27.10
C LYS A 475 23.32 -16.26 25.74
N TYR A 476 24.32 -15.88 24.96
CA TYR A 476 24.13 -15.27 23.64
C TYR A 476 24.54 -16.23 22.52
N TYR A 477 23.62 -16.50 21.60
CA TYR A 477 23.81 -17.42 20.47
C TYR A 477 23.55 -16.70 19.13
N PRO A 478 24.61 -16.22 18.44
CA PRO A 478 24.50 -15.58 17.13
C PRO A 478 24.45 -16.61 15.99
N GLN A 479 23.52 -17.57 16.07
CA GLN A 479 23.41 -18.66 15.10
C GLN A 479 21.95 -19.01 14.78
N TYR A 480 21.74 -19.70 13.66
CA TYR A 480 20.48 -20.38 13.40
C TYR A 480 20.35 -21.62 14.29
N LEU A 481 19.22 -21.73 14.98
CA LEU A 481 18.86 -22.95 15.69
C LEU A 481 18.13 -23.90 14.76
N SER A 482 18.30 -25.21 14.99
CA SER A 482 17.40 -26.20 14.39
C SER A 482 15.96 -25.98 14.90
N GLN A 483 14.99 -26.49 14.14
CA GLN A 483 13.58 -26.40 14.52
C GLN A 483 13.32 -27.05 15.89
N HIS A 484 13.96 -28.18 16.17
CA HIS A 484 13.82 -28.89 17.45
C HIS A 484 14.37 -28.08 18.63
N GLU A 485 15.57 -27.51 18.51
CA GLU A 485 16.17 -26.66 19.54
C GLU A 485 15.33 -25.41 19.80
N TYR A 486 14.79 -24.81 18.74
CA TYR A 486 13.95 -23.62 18.84
C TYR A 486 12.69 -23.87 19.68
N PHE A 487 11.92 -24.92 19.36
CA PHE A 487 10.71 -25.22 20.11
C PHE A 487 11.00 -25.75 21.52
N ALA A 488 12.10 -26.48 21.71
CA ALA A 488 12.56 -26.86 23.04
C ALA A 488 12.86 -25.63 23.92
N LEU A 489 13.53 -24.63 23.34
CA LEU A 489 13.84 -23.37 24.02
C LEU A 489 12.58 -22.58 24.39
N LEU A 490 11.60 -22.47 23.48
CA LEU A 490 10.34 -21.78 23.78
C LEU A 490 9.52 -22.49 24.85
N ARG A 491 9.54 -23.84 24.90
CA ARG A 491 8.81 -24.64 25.89
C ARG A 491 9.44 -24.60 27.28
N VAL A 492 10.77 -24.57 27.37
CA VAL A 492 11.47 -24.59 28.67
C VAL A 492 11.50 -23.21 29.35
N ALA A 493 11.31 -22.14 28.58
CA ALA A 493 11.33 -20.77 29.06
C ALA A 493 10.24 -20.48 30.12
N ASP A 494 10.63 -19.83 31.22
CA ASP A 494 9.71 -19.30 32.23
C ASP A 494 9.08 -17.98 31.79
N VAL A 495 9.79 -17.16 31.01
CA VAL A 495 9.32 -15.84 30.52
C VAL A 495 9.77 -15.62 29.07
N GLY A 496 8.85 -15.17 28.22
CA GLY A 496 9.17 -14.70 26.87
C GLY A 496 9.34 -13.18 26.87
N LEU A 497 10.47 -12.66 26.36
CA LEU A 497 10.79 -11.23 26.37
C LEU A 497 11.02 -10.68 24.95
N ILE A 498 10.05 -9.88 24.48
CA ILE A 498 10.05 -9.26 23.15
C ILE A 498 10.10 -7.73 23.29
N THR A 499 11.23 -7.12 22.93
CA THR A 499 11.53 -5.70 23.14
C THR A 499 11.63 -4.90 21.84
N THR A 500 10.93 -5.35 20.80
CA THR A 500 11.01 -4.75 19.46
C THR A 500 10.66 -3.25 19.48
N VAL A 501 11.51 -2.44 18.86
CA VAL A 501 11.31 -0.98 18.76
C VAL A 501 10.18 -0.64 17.78
N ARG A 502 10.08 -1.38 16.67
CA ARG A 502 9.00 -1.25 15.69
C ARG A 502 8.92 -2.51 14.84
N ASP A 503 7.72 -3.06 14.66
CA ASP A 503 7.50 -4.27 13.86
C ASP A 503 6.12 -4.30 13.22
N GLY A 504 6.02 -4.98 12.10
CA GLY A 504 4.73 -5.25 11.46
C GLY A 504 3.93 -6.28 12.25
N MET A 505 4.54 -7.42 12.55
CA MET A 505 3.96 -8.51 13.35
C MET A 505 5.08 -9.38 13.93
N ASN A 506 4.97 -9.78 15.20
CA ASN A 506 5.95 -10.64 15.85
C ASN A 506 5.46 -12.10 15.98
N THR A 507 5.87 -12.98 15.06
CA THR A 507 5.45 -14.40 15.07
C THR A 507 5.99 -15.18 16.26
N THR A 508 7.18 -14.85 16.75
CA THR A 508 7.79 -15.50 17.93
C THR A 508 6.91 -15.36 19.17
N SER A 509 6.24 -14.24 19.36
CA SER A 509 5.29 -14.06 20.46
C SER A 509 4.10 -15.03 20.38
N LEU A 510 3.59 -15.29 19.18
CA LEU A 510 2.48 -16.22 18.94
C LEU A 510 2.94 -17.67 19.12
N GLU A 511 4.10 -18.03 18.58
CA GLU A 511 4.74 -19.33 18.73
C GLU A 511 5.04 -19.65 20.21
N TYR A 512 5.49 -18.66 20.99
CA TYR A 512 5.71 -18.78 22.43
C TYR A 512 4.42 -19.12 23.17
N ILE A 513 3.31 -18.43 22.88
CA ILE A 513 2.00 -18.69 23.52
C ILE A 513 1.56 -20.15 23.31
N ILE A 514 1.75 -20.70 22.10
CA ILE A 514 1.44 -22.10 21.80
C ILE A 514 2.34 -23.06 22.60
N CYS A 515 3.64 -22.78 22.65
CA CYS A 515 4.60 -23.59 23.41
C CYS A 515 4.34 -23.60 24.93
N GLN A 516 3.70 -22.55 25.45
CA GLN A 516 3.41 -22.39 26.87
C GLN A 516 2.10 -23.05 27.34
N GLN A 517 1.46 -23.89 26.50
CA GLN A 517 0.18 -24.56 26.84
C GLN A 517 0.18 -25.36 28.14
N GLN A 518 1.35 -25.83 28.62
CA GLN A 518 1.50 -26.58 29.88
C GLN A 518 2.05 -25.71 31.02
N SER A 519 3.07 -24.90 30.74
CA SER A 519 3.84 -24.12 31.74
C SER A 519 3.25 -22.74 32.05
N HIS A 520 2.41 -22.20 31.17
CA HIS A 520 1.76 -20.88 31.30
C HIS A 520 2.74 -19.72 31.56
N GLY A 521 3.95 -19.78 30.99
CA GLY A 521 4.96 -18.72 31.12
C GLY A 521 4.43 -17.38 30.60
N PRO A 522 4.57 -16.27 31.37
CA PRO A 522 4.13 -14.97 30.93
C PRO A 522 4.95 -14.43 29.75
N LEU A 523 4.28 -13.68 28.89
CA LEU A 523 4.86 -12.97 27.76
C LEU A 523 4.98 -11.47 28.09
N ILE A 524 6.19 -10.93 27.98
CA ILE A 524 6.47 -9.49 28.00
C ILE A 524 6.64 -9.03 26.56
N LEU A 525 5.85 -8.01 26.17
CA LEU A 525 5.73 -7.58 24.78
C LEU A 525 5.81 -6.05 24.66
N SER A 526 6.69 -5.57 23.78
CA SER A 526 6.76 -4.15 23.40
C SER A 526 5.40 -3.63 22.90
N GLU A 527 4.98 -2.46 23.41
CA GLU A 527 3.79 -1.74 22.91
C GLU A 527 3.93 -1.28 21.44
N PHE A 528 5.17 -1.24 20.92
CA PHE A 528 5.47 -0.91 19.54
C PHE A 528 5.47 -2.12 18.59
N SER A 529 5.18 -3.32 19.09
CA SER A 529 4.96 -4.49 18.24
C SER A 529 3.56 -4.47 17.64
N GLY A 530 3.43 -4.86 16.36
CA GLY A 530 2.10 -4.99 15.74
C GLY A 530 1.19 -6.05 16.38
N THR A 531 1.72 -6.99 17.17
CA THR A 531 0.92 -7.93 17.99
C THR A 531 0.38 -7.30 19.28
N ALA A 532 0.86 -6.11 19.69
CA ALA A 532 0.49 -5.55 20.99
C ALA A 532 -1.02 -5.26 21.10
N GLY A 533 -1.61 -4.73 20.02
CA GLY A 533 -3.05 -4.43 19.98
C GLY A 533 -3.95 -5.68 20.04
N THR A 534 -3.44 -6.84 19.64
CA THR A 534 -4.20 -8.10 19.63
C THR A 534 -3.99 -8.94 20.89
N LEU A 535 -2.81 -8.85 21.53
CA LEU A 535 -2.41 -9.64 22.69
C LEU A 535 -2.56 -8.87 24.02
N SER A 536 -3.76 -8.36 24.31
CA SER A 536 -4.04 -7.46 25.45
C SER A 536 -3.77 -8.03 26.85
N SER A 537 -3.62 -9.36 27.00
CA SER A 537 -3.30 -10.01 28.27
C SER A 537 -1.80 -10.22 28.51
N ALA A 538 -0.96 -9.84 27.55
CA ALA A 538 0.49 -9.80 27.72
C ALA A 538 0.91 -8.62 28.60
N ILE A 539 2.12 -8.70 29.17
CA ILE A 539 2.70 -7.58 29.93
C ILE A 539 3.29 -6.60 28.92
N HIS A 540 2.63 -5.46 28.72
CA HIS A 540 3.09 -4.45 27.78
C HIS A 540 4.18 -3.56 28.39
N ILE A 541 5.21 -3.27 27.59
CA ILE A 541 6.34 -2.45 27.99
C ILE A 541 6.69 -1.42 26.92
N ASN A 542 7.24 -0.29 27.35
CA ASN A 542 8.01 0.58 26.49
C ASN A 542 9.49 0.13 26.53
N PRO A 543 10.07 -0.40 25.43
CA PRO A 543 11.46 -0.88 25.41
C PRO A 543 12.50 0.21 25.65
N TRP A 544 12.12 1.50 25.56
CA TRP A 544 13.01 2.62 25.85
C TRP A 544 13.08 2.95 27.35
N ASP A 545 12.11 2.50 28.14
CA ASP A 545 12.12 2.63 29.60
C ASP A 545 12.75 1.39 30.23
N THR A 546 14.08 1.40 30.34
CA THR A 546 14.84 0.26 30.88
C THR A 546 14.44 -0.11 32.31
N ALA A 547 14.05 0.87 33.14
CA ALA A 547 13.58 0.63 34.50
C ALA A 547 12.18 0.02 34.53
N GLY A 548 11.29 0.46 33.62
CA GLY A 548 9.97 -0.14 33.41
C GLY A 548 10.05 -1.59 32.94
N VAL A 549 10.92 -1.88 31.96
CA VAL A 549 11.18 -3.25 31.50
C VAL A 549 11.73 -4.12 32.62
N ALA A 550 12.68 -3.62 33.42
CA ALA A 550 13.20 -4.33 34.58
C ALA A 550 12.08 -4.65 35.61
N GLY A 551 11.18 -3.70 35.86
CA GLY A 551 9.99 -3.92 36.69
C GLY A 551 9.05 -4.99 36.14
N ALA A 552 8.83 -4.99 34.82
CA ALA A 552 8.00 -5.99 34.15
C ALA A 552 8.63 -7.40 34.20
N ILE A 553 9.96 -7.52 34.11
CA ILE A 553 10.67 -8.80 34.30
C ILE A 553 10.43 -9.32 35.72
N ASN A 554 10.61 -8.47 36.75
CA ASN A 554 10.35 -8.87 38.12
C ASN A 554 8.88 -9.28 38.34
N GLN A 555 7.93 -8.51 37.78
CA GLN A 555 6.51 -8.86 37.82
C GLN A 555 6.26 -10.25 37.20
N ALA A 556 6.76 -10.51 35.99
CA ALA A 556 6.59 -11.78 35.30
C ALA A 556 7.14 -12.98 36.11
N LEU A 557 8.30 -12.80 36.74
CA LEU A 557 8.93 -13.85 37.57
C LEU A 557 8.18 -14.11 38.88
N THR A 558 7.54 -13.09 39.46
CA THR A 558 6.80 -13.16 40.74
C THR A 558 5.30 -13.41 40.61
N MET A 559 4.74 -13.40 39.38
CA MET A 559 3.33 -13.70 39.13
C MET A 559 2.89 -15.05 39.72
N SER A 560 1.71 -15.08 40.34
CA SER A 560 1.11 -16.31 40.87
C SER A 560 0.74 -17.29 39.74
N PRO A 561 0.72 -18.61 40.01
CA PRO A 561 0.31 -19.61 39.01
C PRO A 561 -1.09 -19.38 38.43
N GLU A 562 -2.03 -18.89 39.25
CA GLU A 562 -3.41 -18.61 38.84
C GLU A 562 -3.47 -17.44 37.87
N SER A 563 -2.73 -16.36 38.16
CA SER A 563 -2.65 -15.19 37.28
C SER A 563 -1.99 -15.54 35.95
N LYS A 564 -0.90 -16.34 35.98
CA LYS A 564 -0.22 -16.86 34.79
C LYS A 564 -1.17 -17.67 33.91
N LYS A 565 -1.90 -18.62 34.51
CA LYS A 565 -2.88 -19.45 33.81
C LYS A 565 -4.02 -18.61 33.20
N ALA A 566 -4.57 -17.65 33.95
CA ALA A 566 -5.65 -16.80 33.48
C ALA A 566 -5.23 -15.90 32.30
N SER A 567 -4.04 -15.31 32.35
CA SER A 567 -3.48 -14.54 31.23
C SER A 567 -3.20 -15.43 30.02
N HIS A 568 -2.52 -16.57 30.22
CA HIS A 568 -2.20 -17.51 29.16
C HIS A 568 -3.45 -18.02 28.44
N GLN A 569 -4.51 -18.39 29.15
CA GLN A 569 -5.76 -18.88 28.53
C GLN A 569 -6.39 -17.88 27.57
N LYS A 570 -6.35 -16.57 27.89
CA LYS A 570 -6.84 -15.51 27.00
C LYS A 570 -5.98 -15.39 25.75
N LEU A 571 -4.66 -15.37 25.94
CA LEU A 571 -3.70 -15.31 24.83
C LEU A 571 -3.83 -16.55 23.92
N TYR A 572 -3.86 -17.74 24.50
CA TYR A 572 -3.96 -19.00 23.78
C TYR A 572 -5.27 -19.10 22.97
N LYS A 573 -6.40 -18.68 23.54
CA LYS A 573 -7.68 -18.60 22.83
C LYS A 573 -7.57 -17.66 21.62
N HIS A 574 -6.93 -16.52 21.77
CA HIS A 574 -6.75 -15.57 20.67
C HIS A 574 -5.92 -16.18 19.52
N VAL A 575 -4.75 -16.75 19.84
CA VAL A 575 -3.82 -17.30 18.84
C VAL A 575 -4.40 -18.52 18.11
N THR A 576 -5.16 -19.36 18.81
CA THR A 576 -5.80 -20.55 18.21
C THR A 576 -7.08 -20.22 17.42
N THR A 577 -7.68 -19.06 17.63
CA THR A 577 -8.86 -18.61 16.87
C THR A 577 -8.45 -17.81 15.62
N ASN A 578 -7.43 -16.96 15.73
CA ASN A 578 -6.95 -16.10 14.65
C ASN A 578 -5.74 -16.75 13.98
N THR A 579 -5.99 -17.85 13.28
CA THR A 579 -4.95 -18.60 12.55
C THR A 579 -4.62 -17.95 11.21
N VAL A 580 -3.53 -18.42 10.59
CA VAL A 580 -3.16 -18.02 9.24
C VAL A 580 -4.23 -18.36 8.18
N SER A 581 -4.95 -19.47 8.35
CA SER A 581 -6.07 -19.84 7.50
C SER A 581 -7.25 -18.88 7.67
N ALA A 582 -7.63 -18.56 8.90
CA ALA A 582 -8.67 -17.57 9.19
C ALA A 582 -8.35 -16.20 8.60
N TRP A 583 -7.08 -15.76 8.71
CA TRP A 583 -6.59 -14.53 8.08
C TRP A 583 -6.76 -14.55 6.55
N SER A 584 -6.37 -15.66 5.90
CA SER A 584 -6.45 -15.81 4.45
C SER A 584 -7.90 -15.75 3.96
N THR A 585 -8.80 -16.51 4.60
CA THR A 585 -10.22 -16.53 4.28
C THR A 585 -10.89 -15.18 4.54
N GLN A 586 -10.56 -14.50 5.65
CA GLN A 586 -11.11 -13.18 5.97
C GLN A 586 -10.68 -12.13 4.94
N TYR A 587 -9.40 -12.11 4.56
CA TYR A 587 -8.89 -11.18 3.55
C TYR A 587 -9.58 -11.41 2.19
N LEU A 588 -9.62 -12.66 1.72
CA LEU A 588 -10.24 -12.99 0.42
C LEU A 588 -11.75 -12.71 0.43
N SER A 589 -12.47 -13.06 1.49
CA SER A 589 -13.91 -12.76 1.61
C SER A 589 -14.17 -11.25 1.56
N ARG A 590 -13.34 -10.46 2.24
CA ARG A 590 -13.45 -8.99 2.23
C ARG A 590 -13.12 -8.41 0.86
N LEU A 591 -12.08 -8.92 0.19
CA LEU A 591 -11.71 -8.54 -1.18
C LEU A 591 -12.88 -8.80 -2.14
N LEU A 592 -13.46 -9.99 -2.13
CA LEU A 592 -14.59 -10.37 -3.00
C LEU A 592 -15.85 -9.54 -2.70
N THR A 593 -16.12 -9.27 -1.43
CA THR A 593 -17.21 -8.37 -1.02
C THR A 593 -17.01 -6.97 -1.58
N ASN A 594 -15.79 -6.43 -1.52
CA ASN A 594 -15.47 -5.13 -2.08
C ASN A 594 -15.62 -5.16 -3.62
N LEU A 595 -15.05 -6.16 -4.29
CA LEU A 595 -15.16 -6.31 -5.76
C LEU A 595 -16.62 -6.38 -6.22
N SER A 596 -17.49 -7.07 -5.48
CA SER A 596 -18.93 -7.17 -5.81
C SER A 596 -19.76 -5.93 -5.42
N SER A 597 -19.37 -5.22 -4.37
CA SER A 597 -20.05 -3.98 -3.93
C SER A 597 -19.69 -2.78 -4.79
N PHE A 598 -18.47 -2.78 -5.33
CA PHE A 598 -17.99 -1.84 -6.34
C PHE A 598 -18.15 -2.44 -7.74
N ASP A 599 -19.28 -3.11 -7.98
CA ASP A 599 -19.70 -3.50 -9.33
C ASP A 599 -19.54 -2.27 -10.23
N GLN A 600 -18.70 -2.41 -11.27
CA GLN A 600 -18.38 -1.38 -12.27
C GLN A 600 -19.59 -1.10 -13.18
N SER A 601 -20.81 -1.19 -12.65
CA SER A 601 -22.07 -0.87 -13.29
C SER A 601 -22.45 0.56 -12.88
N VAL A 602 -21.95 1.63 -13.48
CA VAL A 602 -21.75 1.89 -14.91
C VAL A 602 -20.50 2.76 -15.01
N ALA A 603 -19.35 2.19 -15.39
CA ALA A 603 -18.24 3.03 -15.86
C ALA A 603 -18.75 3.81 -17.07
N THR A 604 -18.67 5.14 -17.03
CA THR A 604 -19.08 5.96 -18.17
C THR A 604 -18.22 5.55 -19.37
N PRO A 605 -18.78 5.15 -20.51
CA PRO A 605 -18.00 4.63 -21.63
C PRO A 605 -17.08 5.72 -22.20
N ALA A 606 -15.93 5.31 -22.75
CA ALA A 606 -15.05 6.23 -23.46
C ALA A 606 -15.77 6.78 -24.70
N LEU A 607 -15.60 8.07 -24.99
CA LEU A 607 -16.26 8.73 -26.11
C LEU A 607 -15.99 8.00 -27.44
N ASP A 608 -17.05 7.48 -28.06
CA ASP A 608 -16.97 6.93 -29.41
C ASP A 608 -16.83 8.07 -30.43
N ARG A 609 -15.58 8.40 -30.74
CA ARG A 609 -15.20 9.46 -31.70
C ARG A 609 -15.76 9.18 -33.10
N ALA A 610 -15.95 7.92 -33.50
CA ALA A 610 -16.49 7.57 -34.81
C ALA A 610 -17.99 7.84 -34.89
N LYS A 611 -18.75 7.45 -33.85
CA LYS A 611 -20.18 7.76 -33.72
C LYS A 611 -20.41 9.28 -33.67
N LEU A 612 -19.62 9.98 -32.86
CA LEU A 612 -19.61 11.44 -32.75
C LEU A 612 -19.41 12.10 -34.12
N LEU A 613 -18.36 11.73 -34.85
CA LEU A 613 -18.02 12.32 -36.15
C LEU A 613 -19.13 12.08 -37.19
N LYS A 614 -19.72 10.88 -37.20
CA LYS A 614 -20.83 10.54 -38.10
C LYS A 614 -22.04 11.42 -37.85
N GLN A 615 -22.40 11.66 -36.59
CA GLN A 615 -23.53 12.52 -36.25
C GLN A 615 -23.23 14.00 -36.53
N TYR A 616 -22.02 14.46 -36.19
CA TYR A 616 -21.57 15.81 -36.48
C TYR A 616 -21.75 16.15 -37.97
N ARG A 617 -21.29 15.28 -38.88
CA ARG A 617 -21.43 15.48 -40.33
C ARG A 617 -22.87 15.60 -40.82
N LYS A 618 -23.80 14.84 -40.22
CA LYS A 618 -25.22 14.87 -40.60
C LYS A 618 -25.94 16.12 -40.12
N ALA A 619 -25.56 16.63 -38.95
CA ALA A 619 -26.23 17.75 -38.32
C ALA A 619 -25.93 19.08 -39.04
N ARG A 620 -26.97 19.87 -39.28
CA ARG A 620 -26.90 21.23 -39.85
C ARG A 620 -26.94 22.32 -38.80
N LYS A 621 -27.41 22.01 -37.59
CA LYS A 621 -27.41 22.89 -36.41
C LYS A 621 -26.74 22.19 -35.25
N ARG A 622 -25.58 22.71 -34.83
CA ARG A 622 -24.72 22.07 -33.83
C ARG A 622 -24.45 23.04 -32.69
N LEU A 623 -24.71 22.61 -31.46
CA LEU A 623 -24.44 23.40 -30.25
C LEU A 623 -23.28 22.77 -29.49
N PHE A 624 -22.27 23.58 -29.18
CA PHE A 624 -21.13 23.20 -28.36
C PHE A 624 -21.12 24.01 -27.07
N MET A 625 -20.96 23.33 -25.93
CA MET A 625 -20.85 23.91 -24.60
C MET A 625 -19.62 23.32 -23.92
N PHE A 626 -18.67 24.18 -23.54
CA PHE A 626 -17.45 23.77 -22.87
C PHE A 626 -17.31 24.48 -21.53
N ASP A 627 -16.96 23.74 -20.49
CA ASP A 627 -16.30 24.34 -19.34
C ASP A 627 -14.87 24.79 -19.71
N TYR A 628 -14.34 25.74 -18.95
CA TYR A 628 -13.01 26.30 -19.20
C TYR A 628 -11.91 25.57 -18.43
N ASP A 629 -11.99 25.59 -17.10
CA ASP A 629 -11.01 24.96 -16.21
C ASP A 629 -11.20 23.44 -16.23
N GLY A 630 -10.13 22.66 -16.18
CA GLY A 630 -10.18 21.19 -16.18
C GLY A 630 -10.74 20.53 -17.46
N THR A 631 -11.28 21.31 -18.40
CA THR A 631 -11.86 20.83 -19.66
C THR A 631 -11.09 21.34 -20.88
N LEU A 632 -10.94 22.64 -21.06
CA LEU A 632 -10.13 23.23 -22.14
C LEU A 632 -8.71 23.56 -21.71
N THR A 633 -8.53 23.84 -20.42
CA THR A 633 -7.23 24.13 -19.79
C THR A 633 -7.01 23.22 -18.59
N PRO A 634 -5.79 22.69 -18.36
CA PRO A 634 -5.52 21.88 -17.17
C PRO A 634 -5.74 22.67 -15.87
N ILE A 635 -6.22 22.00 -14.82
CA ILE A 635 -6.35 22.63 -13.49
C ILE A 635 -4.95 22.97 -12.94
N VAL A 636 -4.75 24.25 -12.63
CA VAL A 636 -3.50 24.78 -12.05
C VAL A 636 -3.69 25.23 -10.61
N LYS A 637 -2.59 25.34 -9.86
CA LYS A 637 -2.61 25.74 -8.44
C LYS A 637 -3.04 27.19 -8.21
N ASP A 638 -2.63 28.07 -9.11
CA ASP A 638 -3.05 29.46 -9.14
C ASP A 638 -4.09 29.61 -10.25
N PRO A 639 -5.36 29.90 -9.93
CA PRO A 639 -6.39 30.06 -10.93
C PRO A 639 -6.01 31.06 -12.02
N GLN A 640 -5.32 32.16 -11.72
CA GLN A 640 -4.96 33.15 -12.74
C GLN A 640 -3.94 32.63 -13.76
N ALA A 641 -3.22 31.56 -13.45
CA ALA A 641 -2.25 30.92 -14.35
C ALA A 641 -2.89 29.90 -15.33
N ALA A 642 -4.21 29.76 -15.36
CA ALA A 642 -4.94 28.83 -16.23
C ALA A 642 -5.06 29.40 -17.67
N ILE A 643 -3.92 29.67 -18.29
CA ILE A 643 -3.81 30.33 -19.58
C ILE A 643 -4.06 29.30 -20.71
N PRO A 644 -4.91 29.60 -21.71
CA PRO A 644 -5.16 28.68 -22.80
C PRO A 644 -3.97 28.67 -23.77
N SER A 645 -3.58 27.47 -24.23
CA SER A 645 -2.50 27.36 -25.20
C SER A 645 -2.92 27.84 -26.60
N ASP A 646 -1.96 28.24 -27.43
CA ASP A 646 -2.20 28.62 -28.84
C ASP A 646 -2.93 27.53 -29.64
N ARG A 647 -2.73 26.26 -29.26
CA ARG A 647 -3.42 25.13 -29.89
C ARG A 647 -4.91 25.17 -29.54
N VAL A 648 -5.26 25.38 -28.28
CA VAL A 648 -6.65 25.50 -27.81
C VAL A 648 -7.35 26.64 -28.52
N LEU A 649 -6.75 27.83 -28.52
CA LEU A 649 -7.32 29.04 -29.14
C LEU A 649 -7.59 28.84 -30.64
N ARG A 650 -6.61 28.33 -31.39
CA ARG A 650 -6.77 28.06 -32.82
C ARG A 650 -7.86 27.03 -33.09
N THR A 651 -7.87 25.92 -32.34
CA THR A 651 -8.87 24.86 -32.52
C THR A 651 -10.29 25.35 -32.25
N ILE A 652 -10.50 26.10 -31.16
CA ILE A 652 -11.83 26.66 -30.83
C ILE A 652 -12.25 27.72 -31.84
N LYS A 653 -11.33 28.59 -32.27
CA LYS A 653 -11.60 29.60 -33.31
C LYS A 653 -12.03 28.96 -34.64
N THR A 654 -11.34 27.92 -35.08
CA THR A 654 -11.72 27.18 -36.29
C THR A 654 -13.08 26.50 -36.15
N LEU A 655 -13.41 25.96 -34.97
CA LEU A 655 -14.71 25.36 -34.71
C LEU A 655 -15.84 26.40 -34.78
N ALA A 656 -15.63 27.58 -34.19
CA ALA A 656 -16.60 28.66 -34.14
C ALA A 656 -16.81 29.38 -35.49
N ALA A 657 -15.84 29.26 -36.41
CA ALA A 657 -15.94 29.86 -37.75
C ALA A 657 -16.96 29.16 -38.68
N ASP A 658 -17.33 27.90 -38.44
CA ASP A 658 -18.40 27.22 -39.20
C ASP A 658 -19.76 27.78 -38.76
N SER A 659 -20.50 28.40 -39.67
CA SER A 659 -21.80 29.02 -39.39
C SER A 659 -22.89 28.05 -38.91
N ARG A 660 -22.68 26.73 -39.05
CA ARG A 660 -23.56 25.68 -38.51
C ARG A 660 -23.32 25.41 -37.02
N ASN A 661 -22.21 25.89 -36.47
CA ASN A 661 -21.80 25.68 -35.10
C ASN A 661 -22.14 26.93 -34.26
N ALA A 662 -22.87 26.72 -33.16
CA ALA A 662 -22.95 27.67 -32.06
C ALA A 662 -22.03 27.18 -30.95
N VAL A 663 -20.97 27.94 -30.64
CA VAL A 663 -19.95 27.51 -29.67
C VAL A 663 -19.97 28.43 -28.45
N TRP A 664 -20.11 27.82 -27.28
CA TRP A 664 -20.25 28.49 -26.00
C TRP A 664 -19.22 28.01 -24.99
N ILE A 665 -18.59 28.96 -24.28
CA ILE A 665 -17.76 28.70 -23.11
C ILE A 665 -18.56 29.08 -21.86
N ILE A 666 -18.81 28.11 -20.98
CA ILE A 666 -19.57 28.29 -19.74
C ILE A 666 -18.62 28.08 -18.57
N SER A 667 -18.16 29.19 -17.98
CA SER A 667 -17.06 29.17 -17.03
C SER A 667 -17.45 29.71 -15.65
N GLY A 668 -16.74 29.25 -14.62
CA GLY A 668 -16.75 29.87 -13.28
C GLY A 668 -15.88 31.14 -13.17
N ARG A 669 -15.19 31.53 -14.24
CA ARG A 669 -14.33 32.72 -14.33
C ARG A 669 -15.14 34.00 -14.51
N ASP A 670 -14.52 35.12 -14.17
CA ASP A 670 -15.12 36.45 -14.35
C ASP A 670 -15.05 36.92 -15.81
N GLN A 671 -15.73 38.04 -16.09
CA GLN A 671 -15.82 38.63 -17.42
C GLN A 671 -14.45 39.09 -17.95
N ALA A 672 -13.67 39.74 -17.09
CA ALA A 672 -12.37 40.31 -17.46
C ALA A 672 -11.40 39.23 -17.94
N PHE A 673 -11.34 38.11 -17.23
CA PHE A 673 -10.51 36.97 -17.59
C PHE A 673 -10.95 36.36 -18.93
N LEU A 674 -12.26 36.14 -19.13
CA LEU A 674 -12.77 35.58 -20.39
C LEU A 674 -12.57 36.53 -21.58
N ASP A 675 -12.73 37.84 -21.37
CA ASP A 675 -12.50 38.86 -22.39
C ASP A 675 -11.03 38.92 -22.81
N GLU A 676 -10.10 38.86 -21.85
CA GLU A 676 -8.66 38.85 -22.13
C GLU A 676 -8.25 37.66 -23.00
N TRP A 677 -8.68 36.44 -22.63
CA TRP A 677 -8.15 35.22 -23.24
C TRP A 677 -8.97 34.68 -24.41
N MET A 678 -10.28 34.86 -24.42
CA MET A 678 -11.19 34.32 -25.44
C MET A 678 -12.03 35.40 -26.13
N GLY A 679 -12.05 36.62 -25.57
CA GLY A 679 -12.92 37.70 -26.03
C GLY A 679 -12.65 38.16 -27.46
N HIS A 680 -11.43 37.97 -27.95
CA HIS A 680 -11.00 38.32 -29.30
C HIS A 680 -11.57 37.41 -30.41
N ILE A 681 -12.31 36.35 -30.06
CA ILE A 681 -13.01 35.47 -31.03
C ILE A 681 -14.48 35.89 -31.10
N PRO A 682 -14.91 36.64 -32.14
CA PRO A 682 -16.24 37.24 -32.17
C PRO A 682 -17.36 36.21 -32.32
N GLU A 683 -17.10 35.02 -32.87
CA GLU A 683 -18.11 33.98 -33.04
C GLU A 683 -18.45 33.20 -31.76
N LEU A 684 -17.71 33.40 -30.66
CA LEU A 684 -17.95 32.70 -29.39
C LEU A 684 -19.02 33.38 -28.54
N GLY A 685 -19.90 32.56 -27.97
CA GLY A 685 -20.70 32.95 -26.83
C GLY A 685 -19.94 32.68 -25.53
N LEU A 686 -19.93 33.64 -24.61
CA LEU A 686 -19.25 33.51 -23.32
C LEU A 686 -20.26 33.60 -22.18
N SER A 687 -20.08 32.76 -21.18
CA SER A 687 -20.87 32.76 -19.96
C SER A 687 -19.92 32.73 -18.76
N ALA A 688 -19.98 33.78 -17.95
CA ALA A 688 -19.09 34.01 -16.82
C ALA A 688 -19.81 33.76 -15.49
N GLU A 689 -19.03 33.52 -14.43
CA GLU A 689 -19.50 33.31 -13.05
C GLU A 689 -20.64 32.27 -12.98
N HIS A 690 -20.42 31.10 -13.58
CA HIS A 690 -21.34 29.97 -13.62
C HIS A 690 -22.71 30.27 -14.26
N GLY A 691 -22.80 31.30 -15.11
CA GLY A 691 -24.03 31.67 -15.81
C GLY A 691 -24.67 32.98 -15.40
N CYS A 692 -24.02 33.77 -14.55
CA CYS A 692 -24.57 35.05 -14.12
C CYS A 692 -24.42 36.15 -15.16
N PHE A 693 -23.41 36.05 -16.02
CA PHE A 693 -23.21 37.00 -17.11
C PHE A 693 -23.10 36.27 -18.44
N ILE A 694 -23.72 36.81 -19.47
CA ILE A 694 -23.71 36.26 -20.82
C ILE A 694 -23.26 37.31 -21.80
N ARG A 695 -22.28 36.97 -22.65
CA ARG A 695 -21.92 37.72 -23.84
C ARG A 695 -22.31 36.90 -25.06
N LYS A 696 -23.24 37.40 -25.87
CA LYS A 696 -23.71 36.70 -27.07
C LYS A 696 -22.64 36.70 -28.17
N PRO A 697 -22.63 35.70 -29.08
CA PRO A 697 -21.79 35.74 -30.27
C PRO A 697 -22.00 37.05 -31.04
N ARG A 698 -20.89 37.64 -31.49
CA ARG A 698 -20.81 38.90 -32.25
C ARG A 698 -21.33 40.12 -31.48
N SER A 699 -21.33 40.06 -30.16
CA SER A 699 -21.65 41.16 -29.26
C SER A 699 -20.49 41.39 -28.30
N ASP A 700 -20.22 42.65 -27.98
CA ASP A 700 -19.26 43.03 -26.94
C ASP A 700 -19.94 43.29 -25.58
N ASP A 701 -21.28 43.35 -25.57
CA ASP A 701 -22.06 43.64 -24.37
C ASP A 701 -22.30 42.38 -23.51
N TRP A 702 -21.98 42.50 -22.21
CA TRP A 702 -22.30 41.50 -21.18
C TRP A 702 -23.68 41.77 -20.55
N GLU A 703 -24.61 40.83 -20.71
CA GLU A 703 -25.91 40.82 -20.04
C GLU A 703 -25.76 40.22 -18.63
N ASN A 704 -26.13 40.97 -17.59
CA ASN A 704 -26.13 40.47 -16.20
C ASN A 704 -27.52 39.93 -15.81
N LEU A 705 -27.61 38.61 -15.65
CA LEU A 705 -28.85 37.91 -15.32
C LEU A 705 -29.23 38.01 -13.83
N ALA A 706 -28.32 38.50 -12.98
CA ALA A 706 -28.50 38.62 -11.54
C ALA A 706 -28.77 40.07 -11.07
N GLU A 707 -28.96 41.04 -11.97
CA GLU A 707 -29.17 42.47 -11.63
C GLU A 707 -30.35 42.74 -10.69
N ARG A 708 -31.38 41.89 -10.73
CA ARG A 708 -32.59 42.06 -9.91
C ARG A 708 -32.49 41.43 -8.52
N SER A 709 -31.35 40.82 -8.17
CA SER A 709 -31.19 40.02 -6.95
C SER A 709 -30.51 40.80 -5.84
N ASN A 710 -31.03 40.69 -4.61
CA ASN A 710 -30.48 41.38 -3.45
C ASN A 710 -29.18 40.71 -2.97
N MET A 711 -28.05 41.41 -3.09
CA MET A 711 -26.71 40.93 -2.71
C MET A 711 -26.34 41.19 -1.23
N GLY A 712 -27.30 41.57 -0.37
CA GLY A 712 -27.07 41.83 1.06
C GLY A 712 -26.43 40.68 1.82
N TRP A 713 -26.65 39.44 1.37
CA TRP A 713 -26.04 38.22 1.90
C TRP A 713 -24.50 38.22 1.84
N GLN A 714 -23.88 38.91 0.87
CA GLN A 714 -22.42 38.91 0.72
C GLN A 714 -21.71 39.46 1.95
N LYS A 715 -22.30 40.45 2.63
CA LYS A 715 -21.70 41.03 3.84
C LYS A 715 -21.65 40.01 4.99
N GLU A 716 -22.77 39.32 5.23
CA GLU A 716 -22.85 38.28 6.27
C GLU A 716 -21.90 37.11 5.96
N VAL A 717 -21.82 36.68 4.70
CA VAL A 717 -20.88 35.62 4.28
C VAL A 717 -19.42 36.05 4.43
N MET A 718 -19.07 37.29 4.06
CA MET A 718 -17.71 37.81 4.22
C MET A 718 -17.26 37.80 5.69
N GLU A 719 -18.12 38.19 6.62
CA GLU A 719 -17.81 38.18 8.06
C GLU A 719 -17.54 36.74 8.55
N ILE A 720 -18.35 35.78 8.13
CA ILE A 720 -18.17 34.36 8.46
C ILE A 720 -16.87 33.82 7.83
N PHE A 721 -16.65 34.04 6.54
CA PHE A 721 -15.43 33.61 5.87
C PHE A 721 -14.17 34.24 6.48
N GLN A 722 -14.22 35.51 6.89
CA GLN A 722 -13.10 36.19 7.56
C GLN A 722 -12.75 35.48 8.88
N HIS A 723 -13.77 35.15 9.69
CA HIS A 723 -13.59 34.40 10.94
C HIS A 723 -12.86 33.07 10.74
N TYR A 724 -13.24 32.29 9.71
CA TYR A 724 -12.57 31.02 9.42
C TYR A 724 -11.20 31.20 8.76
N THR A 725 -10.99 32.29 8.00
CA THR A 725 -9.71 32.61 7.37
C THR A 725 -8.64 32.89 8.41
N GLU A 726 -8.95 33.70 9.44
CA GLU A 726 -8.02 34.03 10.54
C GLU A 726 -7.58 32.80 11.34
N ARG A 727 -8.43 31.78 11.41
CA ARG A 727 -8.18 30.54 12.15
C ARG A 727 -7.50 29.47 11.31
N THR A 728 -7.48 29.60 10.00
CA THR A 728 -7.06 28.55 9.07
C THR A 728 -5.90 29.05 8.22
N GLN A 729 -4.67 28.82 8.71
CA GLN A 729 -3.47 29.26 8.03
C GLN A 729 -3.39 28.70 6.60
N GLY A 730 -3.13 29.58 5.63
CA GLY A 730 -3.08 29.22 4.21
C GLY A 730 -4.43 29.31 3.48
N SER A 731 -5.53 29.57 4.18
CA SER A 731 -6.81 29.89 3.53
C SER A 731 -6.89 31.36 3.11
N PHE A 732 -7.76 31.65 2.13
CA PHE A 732 -8.04 33.01 1.68
C PHE A 732 -9.44 33.10 1.08
N ILE A 733 -9.96 34.33 0.99
CA ILE A 733 -11.28 34.61 0.42
C ILE A 733 -11.09 35.19 -0.98
N GLU A 734 -11.79 34.63 -1.95
CA GLU A 734 -11.95 35.16 -3.29
C GLU A 734 -13.34 35.80 -3.40
N ARG A 735 -13.39 37.07 -3.83
CA ARG A 735 -14.63 37.81 -4.02
C ARG A 735 -14.91 37.99 -5.51
N LYS A 736 -15.96 37.32 -6.00
CA LYS A 736 -16.51 37.52 -7.35
C LYS A 736 -17.70 38.50 -7.28
N ARG A 737 -18.27 38.91 -8.42
CA ARG A 737 -19.39 39.88 -8.41
C ARG A 737 -20.65 39.27 -7.80
N VAL A 738 -20.94 38.01 -8.07
CA VAL A 738 -22.17 37.34 -7.61
C VAL A 738 -21.92 36.12 -6.71
N ALA A 739 -20.66 35.80 -6.41
CA ALA A 739 -20.27 34.66 -5.59
C ALA A 739 -19.12 35.01 -4.65
N LEU A 740 -19.07 34.35 -3.50
CA LEU A 740 -17.94 34.42 -2.57
C LEU A 740 -17.38 33.02 -2.40
N THR A 741 -16.06 32.87 -2.55
CA THR A 741 -15.41 31.57 -2.45
C THR A 741 -14.31 31.61 -1.39
N TRP A 742 -14.38 30.74 -0.39
CA TRP A 742 -13.33 30.55 0.60
C TRP A 742 -12.46 29.36 0.22
N HIS A 743 -11.19 29.62 -0.06
CA HIS A 743 -10.22 28.60 -0.47
C HIS A 743 -9.38 28.16 0.71
N TYR A 744 -9.30 26.85 0.95
CA TYR A 744 -8.47 26.27 2.02
C TYR A 744 -7.47 25.24 1.48
N ARG A 745 -7.26 25.19 0.16
CA ARG A 745 -6.35 24.25 -0.50
C ARG A 745 -4.90 24.32 -0.03
N ARG A 746 -4.43 25.48 0.47
CA ARG A 746 -3.07 25.64 0.99
C ARG A 746 -2.97 25.40 2.51
N ALA A 747 -4.08 25.13 3.18
CA ALA A 747 -4.11 24.76 4.59
C ALA A 747 -3.71 23.28 4.78
N ASP A 748 -3.48 22.87 6.04
CA ASP A 748 -3.37 21.44 6.36
C ASP A 748 -4.65 20.70 5.91
N PRO A 749 -4.57 19.58 5.18
CA PRO A 749 -5.75 18.94 4.60
C PRO A 749 -6.80 18.50 5.62
N GLU A 750 -6.37 17.99 6.77
CA GLU A 750 -7.28 17.52 7.81
C GLU A 750 -7.93 18.70 8.53
N TYR A 751 -7.11 19.69 8.94
CA TYR A 751 -7.59 20.87 9.64
C TYR A 751 -8.43 21.79 8.74
N GLY A 752 -8.01 22.01 7.50
CA GLY A 752 -8.73 22.80 6.50
C GLY A 752 -10.09 22.19 6.16
N ALA A 753 -10.16 20.86 5.95
CA ALA A 753 -11.44 20.19 5.73
C ALA A 753 -12.35 20.22 6.98
N PHE A 754 -11.78 20.12 8.18
CA PHE A 754 -12.55 20.31 9.42
C PHE A 754 -13.14 21.72 9.51
N GLN A 755 -12.32 22.75 9.30
CA GLN A 755 -12.75 24.15 9.32
C GLN A 755 -13.78 24.45 8.22
N ALA A 756 -13.65 23.83 7.04
CA ALA A 756 -14.65 23.93 6.00
C ALA A 756 -16.00 23.33 6.41
N ARG A 757 -16.02 22.18 7.08
CA ARG A 757 -17.29 21.60 7.58
C ARG A 757 -17.96 22.52 8.60
N GLU A 758 -17.18 23.07 9.53
CA GLU A 758 -17.69 24.02 10.52
C GLU A 758 -18.19 25.32 9.87
N CYS A 759 -17.43 25.87 8.93
CA CYS A 759 -17.80 27.07 8.17
C CYS A 759 -19.08 26.86 7.36
N ARG A 760 -19.19 25.73 6.66
CA ARG A 760 -20.38 25.37 5.90
C ARG A 760 -21.60 25.28 6.80
N LYS A 761 -21.49 24.57 7.92
CA LYS A 761 -22.57 24.45 8.90
C LYS A 761 -23.01 25.81 9.42
N HIS A 762 -22.05 26.68 9.74
CA HIS A 762 -22.33 28.05 10.19
C HIS A 762 -23.09 28.84 9.11
N LEU A 763 -22.68 28.76 7.84
CA LEU A 763 -23.36 29.44 6.72
C LEU A 763 -24.78 28.91 6.47
N GLU A 764 -24.96 27.58 6.49
CA GLU A 764 -26.27 26.93 6.29
C GLU A 764 -27.24 27.26 7.44
N GLU A 765 -26.74 27.35 8.68
CA GLU A 765 -27.58 27.66 9.85
C GLU A 765 -27.95 29.14 9.98
N THR A 766 -27.21 30.05 9.33
CA THR A 766 -27.39 31.51 9.40
C THR A 766 -27.86 32.10 8.08
N VAL A 767 -26.97 32.27 7.11
CA VAL A 767 -27.21 32.94 5.83
C VAL A 767 -28.21 32.14 4.98
N GLY A 768 -28.06 30.81 4.90
CA GLY A 768 -28.93 29.94 4.09
C GLY A 768 -30.39 29.89 4.53
N LYS A 769 -30.71 30.29 5.77
CA LYS A 769 -32.10 30.42 6.26
C LYS A 769 -32.72 31.79 5.98
N ARG A 770 -31.89 32.81 5.81
CA ARG A 770 -32.33 34.22 5.64
C ARG A 770 -32.37 34.65 4.18
N TRP A 771 -31.51 34.06 3.36
CA TRP A 771 -31.28 34.43 1.97
C TRP A 771 -31.44 33.22 1.07
N ASP A 772 -31.91 33.44 -0.16
CA ASP A 772 -32.00 32.40 -1.19
C ASP A 772 -30.62 32.18 -1.84
N VAL A 773 -29.71 31.58 -1.06
CA VAL A 773 -28.34 31.27 -1.46
C VAL A 773 -28.01 29.81 -1.19
N GLU A 774 -27.20 29.25 -2.08
CA GLU A 774 -26.66 27.91 -2.00
C GLU A 774 -25.22 27.96 -1.49
N VAL A 775 -24.90 27.12 -0.50
CA VAL A 775 -23.54 26.90 0.00
C VAL A 775 -23.01 25.60 -0.58
N MET A 776 -22.05 25.71 -1.49
CA MET A 776 -21.46 24.59 -2.19
C MET A 776 -20.07 24.27 -1.64
N ALA A 777 -19.78 22.99 -1.48
CA ALA A 777 -18.44 22.52 -1.21
C ALA A 777 -17.80 22.04 -2.52
N GLY A 778 -16.70 22.68 -2.93
CA GLY A 778 -15.89 22.25 -4.07
C GLY A 778 -14.58 21.60 -3.64
N LYS A 779 -13.67 21.37 -4.60
CA LYS A 779 -12.36 20.76 -4.37
C LYS A 779 -11.45 21.68 -3.53
N ALA A 780 -11.52 21.53 -2.20
CA ALA A 780 -10.82 22.35 -1.21
C ALA A 780 -11.22 23.84 -1.18
N ASN A 781 -12.51 24.11 -1.41
CA ASN A 781 -13.12 25.43 -1.26
C ASN A 781 -14.59 25.33 -0.81
N LEU A 782 -15.12 26.44 -0.29
CA LEU A 782 -16.56 26.64 -0.07
C LEU A 782 -17.00 27.85 -0.88
N GLU A 783 -18.02 27.69 -1.70
CA GLU A 783 -18.59 28.77 -2.51
C GLU A 783 -20.02 29.07 -2.08
N VAL A 784 -20.36 30.35 -1.94
CA VAL A 784 -21.72 30.82 -1.68
C VAL A 784 -22.18 31.67 -2.86
N ARG A 785 -23.34 31.31 -3.42
CA ARG A 785 -23.95 31.98 -4.58
C ARG A 785 -25.49 31.96 -4.49
N PRO A 786 -26.22 32.79 -5.26
CA PRO A 786 -27.68 32.71 -5.35
C PRO A 786 -28.16 31.40 -6.01
N THR A 787 -29.27 30.82 -5.53
CA THR A 787 -29.78 29.50 -5.96
C THR A 787 -30.26 29.48 -7.43
N PHE A 788 -30.70 30.62 -7.97
CA PHE A 788 -31.37 30.69 -9.27
C PHE A 788 -30.43 30.70 -10.48
N VAL A 789 -29.11 30.87 -10.31
CA VAL A 789 -28.14 30.90 -11.42
C VAL A 789 -27.11 29.79 -11.30
N ASN A 790 -27.17 28.82 -12.20
CA ASN A 790 -26.19 27.75 -12.34
C ASN A 790 -25.93 27.41 -13.81
N LYS A 791 -24.88 26.62 -14.09
CA LYS A 791 -24.51 26.22 -15.45
C LYS A 791 -25.63 25.46 -16.17
N GLY A 792 -26.42 24.67 -15.42
CA GLY A 792 -27.58 23.96 -15.95
C GLY A 792 -28.68 24.88 -16.50
N PHE A 793 -28.95 26.00 -15.84
CA PHE A 793 -29.88 27.02 -16.32
C PHE A 793 -29.44 27.60 -17.66
N ILE A 794 -28.14 27.90 -17.82
CA ILE A 794 -27.58 28.36 -19.11
C ILE A 794 -27.70 27.30 -20.19
N ALA A 795 -27.34 26.04 -19.89
CA ALA A 795 -27.48 24.95 -20.84
C ALA A 795 -28.94 24.82 -21.33
N SER A 796 -29.91 24.88 -20.41
CA SER A 796 -31.34 24.89 -20.77
C SER A 796 -31.74 26.09 -21.63
N ARG A 797 -31.25 27.29 -21.31
CA ARG A 797 -31.52 28.50 -22.08
C ARG A 797 -30.96 28.40 -23.51
N LEU A 798 -29.73 27.95 -23.66
CA LEU A 798 -29.08 27.79 -24.97
C LEU A 798 -29.79 26.77 -25.85
N VAL A 799 -30.19 25.62 -25.29
CA VAL A 799 -30.95 24.62 -26.03
C VAL A 799 -32.28 25.18 -26.54
N ASN A 800 -32.98 25.98 -25.73
CA ASN A 800 -34.23 26.63 -26.14
C ASN A 800 -34.00 27.72 -27.21
N GLU A 801 -33.03 28.63 -26.98
CA GLU A 801 -32.76 29.77 -27.87
C GLU A 801 -32.27 29.34 -29.26
N TYR A 802 -31.36 28.36 -29.31
CA TYR A 802 -30.90 27.77 -30.57
C TYR A 802 -31.87 26.72 -31.13
N GLY A 803 -32.92 26.39 -30.36
CA GLY A 803 -34.01 25.47 -30.73
C GLY A 803 -35.19 26.13 -31.44
N THR A 804 -35.37 27.45 -31.43
CA THR A 804 -36.65 28.11 -31.81
C THR A 804 -36.91 28.40 -33.31
N GLY A 805 -36.17 27.85 -34.28
CA GLY A 805 -36.38 28.04 -35.74
C GLY A 805 -36.94 26.81 -36.48
N PRO A 806 -37.45 26.88 -37.74
CA PRO A 806 -38.24 25.78 -38.34
C PRO A 806 -37.51 24.41 -38.33
N GLY A 807 -38.12 23.38 -37.70
CA GLY A 807 -37.62 21.99 -37.55
C GLY A 807 -36.99 21.64 -36.18
N GLN A 808 -37.62 22.03 -35.07
CA GLN A 808 -36.99 22.37 -33.77
C GLN A 808 -36.43 21.21 -32.90
N ALA A 809 -35.10 21.21 -32.79
CA ALA A 809 -34.21 21.08 -31.61
C ALA A 809 -32.77 21.11 -32.16
N PRO A 810 -31.69 21.41 -31.40
CA PRO A 810 -30.34 21.21 -31.92
C PRO A 810 -30.15 19.76 -32.39
N GLU A 811 -29.71 19.56 -33.64
CA GLU A 811 -29.52 18.23 -34.25
C GLU A 811 -28.26 17.53 -33.72
N PHE A 812 -27.41 18.29 -33.04
CA PHE A 812 -26.20 17.85 -32.39
C PHE A 812 -25.86 18.78 -31.23
N ILE A 813 -25.60 18.20 -30.06
CA ILE A 813 -25.15 18.89 -28.86
C ILE A 813 -23.89 18.19 -28.36
N PHE A 814 -22.82 18.95 -28.18
CA PHE A 814 -21.62 18.49 -27.48
C PHE A 814 -21.42 19.34 -26.22
N CYS A 815 -21.48 18.71 -25.06
CA CYS A 815 -21.33 19.38 -23.76
C CYS A 815 -20.20 18.72 -22.99
N SER A 816 -19.18 19.48 -22.58
CA SER A 816 -18.03 18.92 -21.88
C SER A 816 -17.66 19.71 -20.61
N GLY A 817 -17.33 18.98 -19.54
CA GLY A 817 -17.02 19.53 -18.21
C GLY A 817 -16.31 18.53 -17.29
N ASP A 818 -15.59 19.00 -16.27
CA ASP A 818 -14.77 18.17 -15.37
C ASP A 818 -15.20 18.21 -13.89
N ASP A 819 -16.04 19.17 -13.50
CA ASP A 819 -16.38 19.49 -12.11
C ASP A 819 -17.81 19.04 -11.72
N PHE A 820 -18.12 19.12 -10.43
CA PHE A 820 -19.46 18.96 -9.88
C PHE A 820 -20.45 20.01 -10.42
N THR A 821 -20.02 21.25 -10.66
CA THR A 821 -20.91 22.28 -11.23
C THR A 821 -21.34 21.97 -12.67
N ASP A 822 -20.59 21.15 -13.40
CA ASP A 822 -20.93 20.72 -14.75
C ASP A 822 -22.01 19.63 -14.78
N GLU A 823 -22.20 18.90 -13.68
CA GLU A 823 -23.29 17.94 -13.52
C GLU A 823 -24.66 18.61 -13.63
N ASP A 824 -24.77 19.91 -13.31
CA ASP A 824 -25.97 20.69 -13.56
C ASP A 824 -26.26 20.81 -15.07
N MET A 825 -25.22 20.96 -15.91
CA MET A 825 -25.37 20.99 -17.37
C MET A 825 -25.82 19.63 -17.90
N PHE A 826 -25.18 18.55 -17.45
CA PHE A 826 -25.54 17.20 -17.90
C PHE A 826 -26.96 16.82 -17.50
N ARG A 827 -27.36 17.09 -16.25
CA ARG A 827 -28.75 16.88 -15.78
C ARG A 827 -29.75 17.77 -16.48
N ALA A 828 -29.39 19.01 -16.82
CA ALA A 828 -30.26 19.89 -17.58
C ALA A 828 -30.55 19.34 -18.99
N LEU A 829 -29.54 18.80 -19.67
CA LEU A 829 -29.71 18.21 -21.00
C LEU A 829 -30.59 16.95 -21.00
N GLN A 830 -30.55 16.15 -19.93
CA GLN A 830 -31.43 14.98 -19.78
C GLN A 830 -32.91 15.33 -19.63
N LYS A 831 -33.25 16.57 -19.22
CA LYS A 831 -34.64 17.02 -19.06
C LYS A 831 -35.31 17.36 -20.39
N PHE A 832 -34.55 17.53 -21.46
CA PHE A 832 -35.09 17.75 -22.79
C PHE A 832 -35.35 16.41 -23.48
N ASP A 833 -36.49 16.30 -24.16
CA ASP A 833 -36.84 15.14 -24.96
C ASP A 833 -36.11 15.18 -26.32
N LEU A 834 -34.78 15.03 -26.27
CA LEU A 834 -33.90 15.00 -27.43
C LEU A 834 -33.51 13.55 -27.74
N PRO A 835 -33.37 13.18 -29.03
CA PRO A 835 -32.84 11.86 -29.38
C PRO A 835 -31.46 11.64 -28.74
N GLN A 836 -31.26 10.51 -28.05
CA GLN A 836 -30.01 10.21 -27.35
C GLN A 836 -28.77 10.28 -28.26
N ASP A 837 -28.92 9.95 -29.54
CA ASP A 837 -27.84 10.01 -30.53
C ASP A 837 -27.42 11.44 -30.92
N HIS A 838 -28.19 12.46 -30.53
CA HIS A 838 -27.93 13.87 -30.80
C HIS A 838 -27.16 14.55 -29.65
N VAL A 839 -27.13 13.96 -28.44
CA VAL A 839 -26.56 14.59 -27.25
C VAL A 839 -25.33 13.84 -26.78
N TYR A 840 -24.18 14.51 -26.84
CA TYR A 840 -22.90 14.03 -26.33
C TYR A 840 -22.53 14.84 -25.11
N SER A 841 -22.98 14.40 -23.94
CA SER A 841 -22.48 14.88 -22.65
C SER A 841 -21.21 14.11 -22.29
N VAL A 842 -20.11 14.82 -22.07
CA VAL A 842 -18.77 14.25 -21.93
C VAL A 842 -18.10 14.78 -20.67
N THR A 843 -17.89 13.93 -19.68
CA THR A 843 -17.07 14.33 -18.52
C THR A 843 -15.58 14.20 -18.84
N VAL A 844 -14.77 15.17 -18.42
CA VAL A 844 -13.31 15.09 -18.50
C VAL A 844 -12.77 14.61 -17.15
N GLY A 845 -11.98 13.54 -17.18
CA GLY A 845 -11.40 12.89 -16.00
C GLY A 845 -11.55 11.38 -16.04
N ALA A 846 -11.28 10.73 -14.91
CA ALA A 846 -11.31 9.27 -14.82
C ALA A 846 -12.70 8.69 -15.16
N SER A 847 -12.73 7.55 -15.87
CA SER A 847 -13.94 6.81 -16.29
C SER A 847 -14.85 6.36 -15.15
N SER A 848 -14.31 6.37 -13.94
CA SER A 848 -14.91 5.93 -12.69
C SER A 848 -15.48 7.09 -11.87
N LYS A 849 -15.32 8.35 -12.33
CA LYS A 849 -16.03 9.51 -11.80
C LYS A 849 -17.54 9.27 -11.93
N GLN A 850 -18.26 9.35 -10.81
CA GLN A 850 -19.73 9.34 -10.85
C GLN A 850 -20.22 10.60 -11.56
N THR A 851 -20.92 10.41 -12.67
CA THR A 851 -21.40 11.50 -13.52
C THR A 851 -22.72 11.14 -14.16
N SER A 852 -23.49 12.17 -14.50
CA SER A 852 -24.69 12.08 -15.34
C SER A 852 -24.35 12.13 -16.83
N ALA A 853 -23.07 12.36 -17.18
CA ALA A 853 -22.58 12.38 -18.55
C ALA A 853 -22.65 10.99 -19.21
N SER A 854 -22.93 10.96 -20.50
CA SER A 854 -23.05 9.73 -21.29
C SER A 854 -21.70 9.16 -21.72
N TRP A 855 -20.65 9.99 -21.77
CA TRP A 855 -19.31 9.62 -22.23
C TRP A 855 -18.24 10.24 -21.34
N HIS A 856 -17.01 9.71 -21.40
CA HIS A 856 -15.84 10.33 -20.78
C HIS A 856 -14.66 10.50 -21.75
N LEU A 857 -13.81 11.47 -21.42
CA LEU A 857 -12.47 11.68 -21.95
C LEU A 857 -11.50 11.83 -20.76
N LEU A 858 -10.24 11.40 -20.89
CA LEU A 858 -9.34 11.31 -19.74
C LEU A 858 -8.74 12.68 -19.37
N GLU A 859 -8.28 13.43 -20.38
CA GLU A 859 -7.56 14.68 -20.17
C GLU A 859 -8.10 15.83 -21.04
N PRO A 860 -7.88 17.11 -20.67
CA PRO A 860 -8.21 18.27 -21.50
C PRO A 860 -7.65 18.18 -22.93
N ALA A 861 -6.47 17.58 -23.09
CA ALA A 861 -5.85 17.37 -24.39
C ALA A 861 -6.73 16.52 -25.33
N ASP A 862 -7.44 15.53 -24.79
CA ASP A 862 -8.34 14.65 -25.56
C ASP A 862 -9.57 15.40 -26.08
N VAL A 863 -10.05 16.39 -25.33
CA VAL A 863 -11.13 17.29 -25.79
C VAL A 863 -10.67 18.06 -27.02
N ILE A 864 -9.47 18.64 -26.96
CA ILE A 864 -8.89 19.42 -28.07
C ILE A 864 -8.60 18.54 -29.28
N GLU A 865 -8.11 17.31 -29.10
CA GLU A 865 -7.96 16.35 -30.19
C GLU A 865 -9.29 16.00 -30.85
N THR A 866 -10.32 15.77 -30.04
CA THR A 866 -11.67 15.46 -30.52
C THR A 866 -12.22 16.63 -31.36
N VAL A 867 -12.09 17.88 -30.89
CA VAL A 867 -12.51 19.06 -31.66
C VAL A 867 -11.65 19.25 -32.92
N THR A 868 -10.35 19.00 -32.85
CA THR A 868 -9.45 19.08 -34.01
C THR A 868 -9.86 18.10 -35.11
N MET A 869 -10.26 16.89 -34.72
CA MET A 869 -10.82 15.89 -35.64
C MET A 869 -12.11 16.42 -36.31
N LEU A 870 -13.02 17.02 -35.56
CA LEU A 870 -14.24 17.62 -36.12
C LEU A 870 -13.91 18.73 -37.13
N ASN A 871 -12.97 19.62 -36.81
CA ASN A 871 -12.53 20.72 -37.68
C ASN A 871 -11.93 20.24 -39.01
N SER A 872 -11.08 19.19 -38.97
CA SER A 872 -10.43 18.63 -40.16
C SER A 872 -11.41 18.03 -41.17
N SER A 873 -12.58 17.61 -40.70
CA SER A 873 -13.63 17.02 -41.52
C SER A 873 -14.53 18.04 -42.23
N SER A 874 -14.52 19.30 -41.79
CA SER A 874 -15.26 20.40 -42.42
C SER A 874 -14.61 20.90 -43.72
N THR A 875 -13.32 20.63 -43.90
CA THR A 875 -12.49 21.09 -45.04
C THR A 875 -12.48 20.16 -46.26
N GLN A 876 -13.20 19.04 -46.24
CA GLN A 876 -13.24 18.07 -47.36
C GLN A 876 -14.40 18.27 -48.34
N ASP A 877 -15.28 19.25 -48.12
CA ASP A 877 -16.28 19.67 -49.11
C ASP A 877 -15.92 21.08 -49.63
N TYR A 878 -15.02 21.13 -50.60
CA TYR A 878 -14.87 22.22 -51.57
C TYR A 878 -14.45 21.66 -52.92
#